data_AF-A0A1B1S6U5-F1
#
_entry.id   AF-A0A1B1S6U5-F1
#
_cell.length_a   1.000
_cell.length_b   1.000
_cell.length_c   1.000
_cell.angle_alpha   90.00
_cell.angle_beta   90.00
_cell.angle_gamma   90.00
#
_symmetry.space_group_name_H-M   'P 1'
#
loop_
_entity.id
_entity.type
_entity.pdbx_description
1 polymer ?
#
loop_
_entity_poly.entity_id
_entity_poly.type
_entity_poly.pdbx_seq_one_letter_code
_entity_poly.pdbx_strand_id
1 'polypeptide(L)'
;MIHRTLTLIAAVILAAISASVNAANTPTDANIGGHVIDKENGEHITGCIVKILGSNLATMTDASGHYVFRDLRPGDYTLEVSYMGYSNLKKSTSVKSHQTVELNFEIEPDAFMLDQVVVTSSKTETRRRESASLVNVLSGNTFLNVGACSLADGLDFQPGVRVENDCQNCGFTQVRINGLDGHYSQILMNSRPVFSALTGVYGLEQIPANMIERVEVMRGGGSALFGSSAVGGTINIITKDPLSNSARVAHTLTSIGPSGAMDNNTTVNASVVTDNNKAGIFIYGQSRYRDGYDHDDDGFTEVAQLKTQTLGARTFLRTTDDSKLTLEYHNTHEYRRGGDQLDQPAHMAMIAEQVDHNIHAGEANFDLWLRDRRDHLSVFAATQNTRRQSYYGSEMDPNAYGRTSDIVVTAGTQWTHPIDRFLFMPSELVAGLEYSYNRLHDVTVGYNHDIVQNVNIYSGYLQNEWKNEKWGFLVGARVDKHSMIDNPVISPRANVRFNPSDNLNFRASYSTGFRSPQAYDEDFHVAIVGGERVVTVLAPGLKQESSQSVSLSADLYHRFGNVQTNLLVEGFFTDLRDVFALRQLDEADEAGNAVLERYNGSGARVMGLNIEAKAFFSSHFDMQGGITLQRSRYKQPEQWSDNPEVAAEKKMFRTPDIYGYFTANWEITHSLKASLTGTGTGPMLVQHLAGSGTDVDLAVRTESFFDASLKFTYTFRLYNRVNLDVSAGVSNIFNSYQNDFDRGPLRDSGYMYGPMLPRCINFGVSLGI
;
A
#
# COMPACT_ATOMS: atom_id res chain seq x y z
N MET A 1 -4.97 25.42 -19.07
CA MET A 1 -4.68 25.65 -17.64
C MET A 1 -3.52 24.78 -17.15
N ILE A 2 -3.57 23.45 -17.33
CA ILE A 2 -2.52 22.48 -16.92
C ILE A 2 -1.10 22.91 -17.32
N HIS A 3 -0.90 23.35 -18.57
CA HIS A 3 0.41 23.81 -19.03
C HIS A 3 0.91 25.02 -18.20
N ARG A 4 0.04 26.01 -17.92
CA ARG A 4 0.41 27.18 -17.10
C ARG A 4 0.75 26.81 -15.66
N THR A 5 0.04 25.86 -15.05
CA THR A 5 0.30 25.41 -13.67
C THR A 5 1.61 24.63 -13.58
N LEU A 6 1.87 23.73 -14.53
CA LEU A 6 3.14 23.00 -14.64
C LEU A 6 4.32 23.95 -14.92
N THR A 7 4.14 24.96 -15.78
CA THR A 7 5.17 25.98 -16.02
C THR A 7 5.44 26.82 -14.77
N LEU A 8 4.41 27.16 -13.99
CA LEU A 8 4.57 27.92 -12.74
C LEU A 8 5.32 27.10 -11.68
N ILE A 9 4.99 25.81 -11.52
CA ILE A 9 5.66 24.90 -10.60
C ILE A 9 7.10 24.66 -11.04
N ALA A 10 7.33 24.39 -12.34
CA ALA A 10 8.67 24.26 -12.90
C ALA A 10 9.49 25.54 -12.69
N ALA A 11 8.88 26.74 -12.83
CA ALA A 11 9.54 28.01 -12.56
C ALA A 11 9.84 28.23 -11.07
N VAL A 12 8.97 27.79 -10.15
CA VAL A 12 9.23 27.85 -8.70
C VAL A 12 10.34 26.88 -8.32
N ILE A 13 10.35 25.66 -8.87
CA ILE A 13 11.42 24.68 -8.68
C ILE A 13 12.74 25.21 -9.29
N LEU A 14 12.72 25.75 -10.52
CA LEU A 14 13.90 26.36 -11.12
C LEU A 14 14.40 27.57 -10.32
N ALA A 15 13.52 28.41 -9.79
CA ALA A 15 13.89 29.56 -8.96
C ALA A 15 14.51 29.10 -7.63
N ALA A 16 13.97 28.05 -7.01
CA ALA A 16 14.53 27.44 -5.80
C ALA A 16 15.91 26.80 -6.05
N ILE A 17 16.08 26.14 -7.20
CA ILE A 17 17.38 25.59 -7.66
C ILE A 17 18.37 26.73 -7.95
N SER A 18 17.94 27.78 -8.67
CA SER A 18 18.79 28.93 -9.04
C SER A 18 19.27 29.70 -7.80
N ALA A 19 18.45 29.78 -6.75
CA ALA A 19 18.81 30.40 -5.49
C ALA A 19 19.81 29.57 -4.66
N SER A 20 19.97 28.26 -4.94
CA SER A 20 20.84 27.35 -4.18
C SER A 20 22.15 26.98 -4.89
N VAL A 21 22.35 27.36 -6.15
CA VAL A 21 23.54 26.99 -6.97
C VAL A 21 24.79 27.87 -6.71
N ASN A 22 24.70 28.96 -5.93
CA ASN A 22 25.84 29.86 -5.68
C ASN A 22 26.63 29.56 -4.39
N ALA A 23 26.98 28.29 -4.15
CA ALA A 23 27.97 27.94 -3.13
C ALA A 23 29.01 26.97 -3.68
N ALA A 24 30.06 27.52 -4.31
CA ALA A 24 31.31 26.80 -4.49
C ALA A 24 31.93 26.57 -3.10
N ASN A 25 31.53 25.48 -2.42
CA ASN A 25 32.12 25.12 -1.14
C ASN A 25 33.49 24.50 -1.38
N THR A 26 34.53 25.19 -0.91
CA THR A 26 35.83 24.57 -0.64
C THR A 26 35.61 23.36 0.29
N PRO A 27 36.21 22.19 0.02
CA PRO A 27 36.11 21.03 0.91
C PRO A 27 36.56 21.45 2.31
N THR A 28 35.72 21.22 3.31
CA THR A 28 36.02 21.56 4.70
C THR A 28 36.96 20.55 5.35
N ASP A 29 37.07 19.36 4.75
CA ASP A 29 37.74 18.15 5.29
C ASP A 29 37.36 17.86 6.74
N ALA A 30 36.11 18.17 7.09
CA ALA A 30 35.51 17.87 8.38
C ALA A 30 34.67 16.60 8.23
N ASN A 31 35.12 15.49 8.81
CA ASN A 31 34.53 14.18 8.59
C ASN A 31 34.06 13.57 9.92
N ILE A 32 32.98 12.78 9.88
CA ILE A 32 32.55 11.94 11.01
C ILE A 32 32.43 10.53 10.49
N GLY A 33 33.13 9.56 11.06
CA GLY A 33 33.05 8.15 10.68
C GLY A 33 32.99 7.24 11.88
N GLY A 34 32.69 5.96 11.67
CA GLY A 34 32.68 4.97 12.74
C GLY A 34 32.07 3.65 12.28
N HIS A 35 31.75 2.78 13.22
CA HIS A 35 31.02 1.54 12.97
C HIS A 35 29.78 1.41 13.83
N VAL A 36 28.88 0.54 13.38
CA VAL A 36 27.70 0.11 14.14
C VAL A 36 27.80 -1.39 14.38
N ILE A 37 27.70 -1.79 15.65
CA ILE A 37 27.71 -3.20 16.07
C ILE A 37 26.45 -3.55 16.85
N ASP A 38 26.06 -4.81 16.77
CA ASP A 38 25.01 -5.40 17.60
C ASP A 38 25.55 -5.63 19.01
N LYS A 39 24.84 -5.05 19.99
CA LYS A 39 25.22 -5.11 21.40
C LYS A 39 25.17 -6.52 22.00
N GLU A 40 24.35 -7.43 21.47
CA GLU A 40 24.18 -8.79 22.00
C GLU A 40 25.27 -9.75 21.51
N ASN A 41 25.65 -9.69 20.23
CA ASN A 41 26.62 -10.63 19.63
C ASN A 41 27.97 -9.98 19.23
N GLY A 42 28.07 -8.65 19.25
CA GLY A 42 29.27 -7.90 18.87
C GLY A 42 29.54 -7.85 17.36
N GLU A 43 28.62 -8.33 16.52
CA GLU A 43 28.79 -8.34 15.07
C GLU A 43 28.56 -6.95 14.46
N HIS A 44 29.32 -6.65 13.41
CA HIS A 44 29.14 -5.44 12.62
C HIS A 44 27.83 -5.49 11.84
N ILE A 45 26.98 -4.49 12.01
CA ILE A 45 25.67 -4.43 11.35
C ILE A 45 25.83 -3.66 10.03
N THR A 46 25.60 -4.36 8.94
CA THR A 46 25.53 -3.80 7.58
C THR A 46 24.15 -3.20 7.33
N GLY A 47 24.05 -2.09 6.60
CA GLY A 47 22.76 -1.52 6.23
C GLY A 47 22.12 -0.58 7.27
N CYS A 48 22.80 -0.24 8.36
CA CYS A 48 22.31 0.71 9.36
C CYS A 48 22.26 2.12 8.80
N ILE A 49 21.11 2.78 8.88
CA ILE A 49 20.96 4.17 8.49
C ILE A 49 21.52 5.04 9.63
N VAL A 50 22.49 5.89 9.31
CA VAL A 50 23.02 6.91 10.22
C VAL A 50 22.57 8.27 9.69
N LYS A 51 21.82 9.03 10.49
CA LYS A 51 21.25 10.34 10.11
C LYS A 51 21.76 11.44 11.03
N ILE A 52 22.10 12.59 10.48
CA ILE A 52 22.37 13.81 11.26
C ILE A 52 21.05 14.53 11.51
N LEU A 53 20.62 14.57 12.77
CA LEU A 53 19.35 15.18 13.16
C LEU A 53 19.31 16.68 12.84
N GLY A 54 18.13 17.14 12.42
CA GLY A 54 17.92 18.52 11.96
C GLY A 54 18.54 18.83 10.59
N SER A 55 19.06 17.84 9.86
CA SER A 55 19.59 18.02 8.51
C SER A 55 19.09 16.94 7.56
N ASN A 56 19.37 17.12 6.27
CA ASN A 56 19.13 16.09 5.26
C ASN A 56 20.15 14.96 5.22
N LEU A 57 21.27 15.09 5.93
CA LEU A 57 22.42 14.21 5.75
C LEU A 57 22.14 12.86 6.42
N ALA A 58 22.17 11.82 5.59
CA ALA A 58 22.10 10.44 6.03
C ALA A 58 23.02 9.58 5.15
N THR A 59 23.57 8.53 5.75
CA THR A 59 24.37 7.51 5.09
C THR A 59 24.01 6.14 5.66
N MET A 60 24.55 5.07 5.09
CA MET A 60 24.30 3.72 5.54
C MET A 60 25.60 2.98 5.82
N THR A 61 25.62 2.09 6.82
CA THR A 61 26.82 1.26 7.06
C THR A 61 27.07 0.32 5.89
N ASP A 62 28.34 0.18 5.52
CA ASP A 62 28.78 -0.72 4.47
C ASP A 62 28.80 -2.19 4.91
N ALA A 63 29.25 -3.09 4.03
CA ALA A 63 29.36 -4.53 4.29
C ALA A 63 30.31 -4.90 5.45
N SER A 64 31.11 -3.96 5.94
CA SER A 64 31.95 -4.11 7.12
C SER A 64 31.36 -3.45 8.36
N GLY A 65 30.13 -2.92 8.28
CA GLY A 65 29.44 -2.18 9.33
C GLY A 65 29.98 -0.78 9.60
N HIS A 66 30.73 -0.19 8.67
CA HIS A 66 31.32 1.15 8.83
C HIS A 66 30.53 2.21 8.06
N TYR A 67 30.49 3.44 8.58
CA TYR A 67 29.84 4.59 7.94
C TYR A 67 30.76 5.82 7.96
N VAL A 68 30.50 6.75 7.04
CA VAL A 68 31.23 8.03 7.00
C VAL A 68 30.40 9.17 6.42
N PHE A 69 30.46 10.33 7.07
CA PHE A 69 30.08 11.63 6.55
C PHE A 69 31.34 12.41 6.20
N ARG A 70 31.39 12.95 4.98
CA ARG A 70 32.53 13.72 4.47
C ARG A 70 32.16 15.17 4.23
N ASP A 71 33.12 16.06 4.40
CA ASP A 71 33.00 17.50 4.07
C ASP A 71 31.82 18.21 4.77
N LEU A 72 31.63 17.94 6.07
CA LEU A 72 30.64 18.59 6.91
C LEU A 72 30.99 20.05 7.20
N ARG A 73 30.01 20.88 7.53
CA ARG A 73 30.31 22.22 8.07
C ARG A 73 30.86 22.08 9.49
N PRO A 74 31.89 22.85 9.89
CA PRO A 74 32.33 22.84 11.27
C PRO A 74 31.18 23.22 12.21
N GLY A 75 30.94 22.41 13.25
CA GLY A 75 29.81 22.62 14.16
C GLY A 75 29.48 21.39 15.02
N ASP A 76 28.43 21.53 15.81
CA ASP A 76 27.88 20.47 16.66
C ASP A 76 26.82 19.67 15.90
N TYR A 77 26.90 18.35 16.01
CA TYR A 77 26.03 17.40 15.32
C TYR A 77 25.51 16.36 16.30
N THR A 78 24.23 16.02 16.17
CA THR A 78 23.63 14.84 16.81
C THR A 78 23.34 13.81 15.73
N LEU A 79 23.96 12.65 15.84
CA LEU A 79 23.76 11.51 14.94
C LEU A 79 22.77 10.54 15.59
N GLU A 80 21.81 10.06 14.82
CA GLU A 80 20.92 8.96 15.16
C GLU A 80 21.24 7.77 14.25
N VAL A 81 21.50 6.61 14.85
CA VAL A 81 21.54 5.34 14.13
C VAL A 81 20.19 4.67 14.26
N SER A 82 19.67 4.19 13.12
CA SER A 82 18.44 3.42 13.02
C SER A 82 18.65 2.26 12.06
N TYR A 83 18.15 1.08 12.41
CA TYR A 83 18.16 -0.08 11.54
C TYR A 83 16.89 -0.91 11.76
N MET A 84 16.38 -1.54 10.71
CA MET A 84 15.14 -2.31 10.85
C MET A 84 15.33 -3.46 11.84
N GLY A 85 14.47 -3.54 12.86
CA GLY A 85 14.56 -4.52 13.93
C GLY A 85 15.54 -4.16 15.05
N TYR A 86 16.06 -2.92 15.09
CA TYR A 86 16.95 -2.42 16.14
C TYR A 86 16.46 -1.10 16.71
N SER A 87 16.81 -0.85 17.99
CA SER A 87 16.50 0.39 18.70
C SER A 87 17.36 1.54 18.19
N ASN A 88 16.80 2.76 18.20
CA ASN A 88 17.51 3.93 17.71
C ASN A 88 18.43 4.48 18.80
N LEU A 89 19.70 4.73 18.48
CA LEU A 89 20.68 5.33 19.40
C LEU A 89 21.13 6.71 18.92
N LYS A 90 21.07 7.70 19.81
CA LYS A 90 21.53 9.07 19.55
C LYS A 90 22.85 9.36 20.24
N LYS A 91 23.80 9.95 19.52
CA LYS A 91 25.05 10.47 20.09
C LYS A 91 25.36 11.85 19.50
N SER A 92 25.85 12.76 20.33
CA SER A 92 26.28 14.09 19.90
C SER A 92 27.79 14.18 19.82
N THR A 93 28.29 14.93 18.84
CA THR A 93 29.71 15.20 18.64
C THR A 93 29.91 16.58 18.00
N SER A 94 31.13 17.09 18.01
CA SER A 94 31.50 18.36 17.37
C SER A 94 32.65 18.12 16.41
N VAL A 95 32.59 18.68 15.20
CA VAL A 95 33.63 18.53 14.19
C VAL A 95 34.16 19.90 13.78
N LYS A 96 35.48 20.05 13.68
CA LYS A 96 36.15 21.24 13.17
C LYS A 96 36.62 21.03 11.73
N SER A 97 36.99 22.10 11.05
CA SER A 97 37.59 21.98 9.70
C SER A 97 38.89 21.19 9.76
N HIS A 98 39.15 20.34 8.76
CA HIS A 98 40.33 19.44 8.67
C HIS A 98 40.41 18.44 9.83
N GLN A 99 39.27 17.99 10.36
CA GLN A 99 39.20 17.04 11.46
C GLN A 99 38.29 15.86 11.08
N THR A 100 38.79 14.65 11.29
CA THR A 100 37.96 13.43 11.27
C THR A 100 37.67 13.00 12.69
N VAL A 101 36.39 12.83 13.04
CA VAL A 101 35.94 12.35 14.35
C VAL A 101 35.41 10.93 14.21
N GLU A 102 35.89 10.02 15.06
CA GLU A 102 35.36 8.65 15.15
C GLU A 102 34.21 8.59 16.18
N LEU A 103 33.07 8.03 15.78
CA LEU A 103 31.89 7.87 16.63
C LEU A 103 31.25 6.49 16.41
N ASN A 104 31.46 5.57 17.33
CA ASN A 104 30.95 4.19 17.20
C ASN A 104 29.60 4.03 17.90
N PHE A 105 28.75 3.14 17.40
CA PHE A 105 27.43 2.84 17.94
C PHE A 105 27.30 1.35 18.27
N GLU A 106 26.66 1.08 19.42
CA GLU A 106 26.27 -0.25 19.86
C GLU A 106 24.74 -0.21 20.01
N ILE A 107 24.03 -0.85 19.09
CA ILE A 107 22.56 -0.86 19.07
C ILE A 107 22.03 -2.21 19.49
N GLU A 108 20.91 -2.22 20.21
CA GLU A 108 20.26 -3.46 20.65
C GLU A 108 19.05 -3.79 19.76
N PRO A 109 18.81 -5.09 19.47
CA PRO A 109 17.63 -5.52 18.74
C PRO A 109 16.33 -5.00 19.38
N ASP A 110 15.53 -4.30 18.58
CA ASP A 110 14.16 -3.88 18.87
C ASP A 110 13.25 -4.72 18.01
N ALA A 111 12.89 -5.87 18.57
CA ALA A 111 12.17 -6.90 17.86
C ALA A 111 10.80 -6.40 17.35
N PHE A 112 10.21 -5.41 18.02
CA PHE A 112 8.88 -4.89 17.67
C PHE A 112 8.89 -3.65 16.80
N MET A 113 10.06 -3.17 16.38
CA MET A 113 10.19 -2.01 15.51
C MET A 113 9.48 -0.77 16.10
N LEU A 114 9.56 -0.60 17.43
CA LEU A 114 8.96 0.49 18.18
C LEU A 114 9.55 1.85 17.80
N ASP A 115 10.84 1.86 17.52
CA ASP A 115 11.58 3.07 17.13
C ASP A 115 11.60 3.30 15.61
N GLN A 116 10.91 2.47 14.82
CA GLN A 116 10.75 2.74 13.39
C GLN A 116 9.96 4.00 13.12
N VAL A 117 10.39 4.71 12.08
CA VAL A 117 9.78 5.97 11.63
C VAL A 117 8.62 5.67 10.69
N VAL A 118 7.45 6.20 11.04
CA VAL A 118 6.24 6.20 10.21
C VAL A 118 5.91 7.63 9.78
N VAL A 119 5.30 7.79 8.61
CA VAL A 119 4.90 9.11 8.08
C VAL A 119 3.39 9.24 8.00
N THR A 120 2.68 8.12 7.81
CA THR A 120 1.23 8.11 7.50
C THR A 120 0.35 8.71 8.59
N SER A 121 0.77 8.62 9.87
CA SER A 121 -0.05 9.08 11.00
C SER A 121 -0.25 10.60 11.04
N SER A 122 0.82 11.36 10.77
CA SER A 122 0.90 12.82 10.94
C SER A 122 1.41 13.56 9.69
N LYS A 123 1.69 12.88 8.58
CA LYS A 123 2.47 13.40 7.44
C LYS A 123 3.88 13.90 7.80
N THR A 124 4.35 13.61 9.01
CA THR A 124 5.69 13.91 9.49
C THR A 124 6.35 12.62 9.97
N GLU A 125 7.67 12.54 9.86
CA GLU A 125 8.44 11.41 10.37
C GLU A 125 8.30 11.33 11.90
N THR A 126 7.58 10.33 12.41
CA THR A 126 7.42 10.08 13.85
C THR A 126 7.71 8.63 14.18
N ARG A 127 8.21 8.35 15.39
CA ARG A 127 8.40 6.97 15.83
C ARG A 127 7.04 6.29 16.03
N ARG A 128 6.93 5.03 15.65
CA ARG A 128 5.68 4.24 15.80
C ARG A 128 5.15 4.28 17.24
N ARG A 129 6.04 4.18 18.24
CA ARG A 129 5.67 4.29 19.67
C ARG A 129 5.07 5.65 20.05
N GLU A 130 5.53 6.73 19.42
CA GLU A 130 5.15 8.10 19.73
C GLU A 130 3.95 8.59 18.92
N SER A 131 3.66 7.93 17.79
CA SER A 131 2.50 8.19 16.93
C SER A 131 1.18 8.16 17.70
N ALA A 132 0.39 9.24 17.54
CA ALA A 132 -0.93 9.38 18.15
C ALA A 132 -1.98 8.41 17.57
N SER A 133 -1.83 7.98 16.32
CA SER A 133 -2.68 6.96 15.69
C SER A 133 -1.94 5.64 15.51
N LEU A 134 -2.69 4.53 15.53
CA LEU A 134 -2.14 3.21 15.29
C LEU A 134 -1.81 3.04 13.81
N VAL A 135 -0.56 2.69 13.51
CA VAL A 135 -0.06 2.40 12.17
C VAL A 135 0.62 1.04 12.21
N ASN A 136 0.16 0.13 11.36
CA ASN A 136 0.85 -1.14 11.11
C ASN A 136 1.85 -0.95 9.98
N VAL A 137 3.00 -1.61 10.10
CA VAL A 137 4.10 -1.52 9.14
C VAL A 137 4.44 -2.92 8.66
N LEU A 138 4.34 -3.12 7.35
CA LEU A 138 4.85 -4.30 6.66
C LEU A 138 6.19 -3.94 6.03
N SER A 139 7.26 -4.56 6.51
CA SER A 139 8.62 -4.30 6.01
C SER A 139 8.89 -5.02 4.69
N GLY A 140 9.84 -4.53 3.89
CA GLY A 140 10.31 -5.24 2.70
C GLY A 140 10.83 -6.66 3.01
N ASN A 141 11.33 -6.92 4.23
CA ASN A 141 11.72 -8.27 4.65
C ASN A 141 10.49 -9.20 4.79
N THR A 142 9.36 -8.68 5.25
CA THR A 142 8.09 -9.42 5.28
C THR A 142 7.69 -9.86 3.88
N PHE A 143 7.74 -8.96 2.89
CA PHE A 143 7.48 -9.26 1.48
C PHE A 143 8.44 -10.34 0.94
N LEU A 144 9.73 -10.29 1.28
CA LEU A 144 10.71 -11.30 0.87
C LEU A 144 10.45 -12.68 1.51
N ASN A 145 10.09 -12.71 2.80
CA ASN A 145 9.84 -13.94 3.55
C ASN A 145 8.58 -14.67 3.05
N VAL A 146 7.52 -13.94 2.73
CA VAL A 146 6.27 -14.51 2.19
C VAL A 146 6.40 -14.89 0.70
N GLY A 147 7.47 -14.44 0.03
CA GLY A 147 7.68 -14.69 -1.40
C GLY A 147 6.81 -13.83 -2.31
N ALA A 148 6.45 -12.63 -1.86
CA ALA A 148 5.58 -11.72 -2.58
C ALA A 148 6.20 -11.26 -3.91
N CYS A 149 5.41 -11.32 -4.98
CA CYS A 149 5.76 -10.75 -6.29
C CYS A 149 5.22 -9.33 -6.45
N SER A 150 4.13 -9.02 -5.76
CA SER A 150 3.39 -7.76 -5.81
C SER A 150 3.00 -7.26 -4.42
N LEU A 151 2.40 -6.05 -4.36
CA LEU A 151 1.83 -5.51 -3.13
C LEU A 151 0.71 -6.41 -2.58
N ALA A 152 -0.15 -6.95 -3.45
CA ALA A 152 -1.27 -7.81 -3.08
C ALA A 152 -0.84 -9.01 -2.20
N ASP A 153 0.26 -9.66 -2.57
CA ASP A 153 0.75 -10.89 -1.92
C ASP A 153 1.20 -10.68 -0.45
N GLY A 154 1.51 -9.44 -0.04
CA GLY A 154 2.03 -9.14 1.29
C GLY A 154 1.04 -8.51 2.26
N LEU A 155 -0.06 -7.92 1.75
CA LEU A 155 -0.97 -7.11 2.56
C LEU A 155 -1.76 -7.88 3.61
N ASP A 156 -1.95 -9.20 3.43
CA ASP A 156 -2.68 -10.08 4.35
C ASP A 156 -1.97 -10.35 5.68
N PHE A 157 -0.66 -10.11 5.77
CA PHE A 157 0.14 -10.46 6.94
C PHE A 157 0.09 -9.40 8.05
N GLN A 158 -1.10 -8.87 8.32
CA GLN A 158 -1.42 -7.91 9.38
C GLN A 158 -2.91 -8.04 9.80
N PRO A 159 -3.27 -7.68 11.05
CA PRO A 159 -4.67 -7.74 11.47
C PRO A 159 -5.52 -6.65 10.79
N GLY A 160 -6.81 -6.91 10.65
CA GLY A 160 -7.78 -5.98 10.09
C GLY A 160 -7.68 -5.80 8.56
N VAL A 161 -6.79 -6.51 7.86
CA VAL A 161 -6.62 -6.40 6.40
C VAL A 161 -6.83 -7.76 5.75
N ARG A 162 -7.56 -7.80 4.63
CA ARG A 162 -7.76 -9.00 3.82
C ARG A 162 -7.73 -8.63 2.34
N VAL A 163 -6.93 -9.34 1.57
CA VAL A 163 -6.90 -9.29 0.11
C VAL A 163 -7.74 -10.45 -0.42
N GLU A 164 -8.50 -10.19 -1.47
CA GLU A 164 -9.26 -11.23 -2.16
C GLU A 164 -9.34 -10.96 -3.66
N ASN A 165 -9.69 -12.02 -4.39
CA ASN A 165 -10.07 -11.94 -5.79
C ASN A 165 -11.60 -11.98 -5.90
N ASP A 166 -12.16 -11.03 -6.63
CA ASP A 166 -13.60 -10.83 -6.81
C ASP A 166 -14.09 -11.27 -8.19
N CYS A 167 -13.20 -11.79 -9.04
CA CYS A 167 -13.53 -12.06 -10.42
C CYS A 167 -12.74 -13.26 -10.96
N GLN A 168 -13.45 -14.35 -11.23
CA GLN A 168 -12.91 -15.59 -11.81
C GLN A 168 -12.31 -15.34 -13.21
N ASN A 169 -12.93 -14.48 -14.02
CA ASN A 169 -12.48 -14.20 -15.39
C ASN A 169 -11.28 -13.25 -15.48
N CYS A 170 -11.20 -12.29 -14.58
CA CYS A 170 -10.38 -11.09 -14.77
C CYS A 170 -9.35 -10.87 -13.68
N GLY A 171 -9.40 -11.65 -12.59
CA GLY A 171 -8.46 -11.53 -11.49
C GLY A 171 -8.51 -10.17 -10.80
N PHE A 172 -9.71 -9.60 -10.63
CA PHE A 172 -9.89 -8.34 -9.91
C PHE A 172 -9.52 -8.54 -8.43
N THR A 173 -8.42 -7.92 -8.00
CA THR A 173 -7.95 -8.00 -6.61
C THR A 173 -8.37 -6.76 -5.83
N GLN A 174 -8.92 -6.97 -4.63
CA GLN A 174 -9.27 -5.87 -3.72
C GLN A 174 -8.73 -6.08 -2.31
N VAL A 175 -8.52 -4.97 -1.59
CA VAL A 175 -8.06 -4.97 -0.20
C VAL A 175 -9.14 -4.42 0.73
N ARG A 176 -9.66 -5.28 1.60
CA ARG A 176 -10.66 -4.93 2.61
C ARG A 176 -9.98 -4.56 3.93
N ILE A 177 -10.38 -3.42 4.51
CA ILE A 177 -9.91 -2.97 5.82
C ILE A 177 -11.06 -2.98 6.81
N ASN A 178 -10.92 -3.75 7.89
CA ASN A 178 -11.93 -3.93 8.93
C ASN A 178 -13.31 -4.24 8.34
N GLY A 179 -13.38 -5.08 7.30
CA GLY A 179 -14.62 -5.50 6.64
C GLY A 179 -15.25 -4.47 5.70
N LEU A 180 -14.61 -3.32 5.48
CA LEU A 180 -14.99 -2.36 4.45
C LEU A 180 -14.30 -2.71 3.13
N ASP A 181 -15.05 -2.65 2.03
CA ASP A 181 -14.65 -2.90 0.64
C ASP A 181 -13.44 -2.08 0.18
N GLY A 182 -12.77 -2.54 -0.89
CA GLY A 182 -11.55 -1.93 -1.43
C GLY A 182 -11.67 -0.44 -1.74
N HIS A 183 -12.82 -0.02 -2.24
CA HIS A 183 -13.09 1.38 -2.57
C HIS A 183 -13.18 2.34 -1.38
N TYR A 184 -13.23 1.81 -0.14
CA TYR A 184 -13.11 2.61 1.09
C TYR A 184 -11.66 2.75 1.56
N SER A 185 -10.69 2.17 0.85
CA SER A 185 -9.27 2.24 1.19
C SER A 185 -8.54 3.16 0.21
N GLN A 186 -7.86 4.18 0.74
CA GLN A 186 -7.03 5.04 -0.09
C GLN A 186 -5.61 4.48 -0.21
N ILE A 187 -5.16 4.21 -1.44
CA ILE A 187 -3.78 3.82 -1.73
C ILE A 187 -2.95 5.09 -2.00
N LEU A 188 -1.78 5.17 -1.37
CA LEU A 188 -0.82 6.25 -1.54
C LEU A 188 0.54 5.69 -1.94
N MET A 189 1.28 6.48 -2.71
CA MET A 189 2.70 6.26 -2.94
C MET A 189 3.46 7.45 -2.36
N ASN A 190 4.42 7.22 -1.47
CA ASN A 190 5.17 8.25 -0.76
C ASN A 190 4.26 9.34 -0.13
N SER A 191 3.12 8.92 0.45
CA SER A 191 2.10 9.80 1.03
C SER A 191 1.35 10.69 0.02
N ARG A 192 1.33 10.32 -1.27
CA ARG A 192 0.60 11.01 -2.34
C ARG A 192 -0.54 10.16 -2.90
N PRO A 193 -1.79 10.69 -2.98
CA PRO A 193 -2.90 10.02 -3.62
C PRO A 193 -2.79 10.19 -5.14
N VAL A 194 -2.00 9.31 -5.77
CA VAL A 194 -1.79 9.29 -7.23
C VAL A 194 -2.59 8.19 -7.93
N PHE A 195 -3.14 7.25 -7.17
CA PHE A 195 -4.03 6.22 -7.68
C PHE A 195 -5.41 6.82 -7.95
N SER A 196 -5.82 6.80 -9.22
CA SER A 196 -7.22 7.00 -9.60
C SER A 196 -8.05 5.78 -9.24
N ALA A 197 -9.36 5.94 -9.33
CA ALA A 197 -10.27 4.81 -9.26
C ALA A 197 -9.91 3.72 -10.32
N LEU A 198 -9.39 4.10 -11.50
CA LEU A 198 -9.05 3.16 -12.59
C LEU A 198 -7.97 2.19 -12.17
N THR A 199 -6.91 2.75 -11.57
CA THR A 199 -5.82 1.95 -11.01
C THR A 199 -6.20 1.30 -9.68
N GLY A 200 -7.35 1.62 -9.09
CA GLY A 200 -7.84 0.97 -7.86
C GLY A 200 -8.26 -0.48 -8.06
N VAL A 201 -8.69 -0.86 -9.27
CA VAL A 201 -9.19 -2.22 -9.59
C VAL A 201 -8.05 -3.23 -9.67
N TYR A 202 -7.05 -3.00 -10.53
CA TYR A 202 -5.94 -3.95 -10.75
C TYR A 202 -4.61 -3.52 -10.10
N GLY A 203 -4.55 -2.32 -9.50
CA GLY A 203 -3.29 -1.69 -9.09
C GLY A 203 -2.50 -2.45 -8.02
N LEU A 204 -3.15 -3.26 -7.19
CA LEU A 204 -2.46 -4.01 -6.12
C LEU A 204 -1.47 -5.04 -6.68
N GLU A 205 -1.78 -5.70 -7.79
CA GLU A 205 -0.84 -6.61 -8.47
C GLU A 205 0.17 -5.87 -9.36
N GLN A 206 -0.12 -4.63 -9.77
CA GLN A 206 0.74 -3.80 -10.64
C GLN A 206 1.94 -3.19 -9.91
N ILE A 207 1.89 -3.10 -8.57
CA ILE A 207 3.00 -2.58 -7.76
C ILE A 207 3.97 -3.71 -7.40
N PRO A 208 5.19 -3.72 -7.95
CA PRO A 208 6.14 -4.79 -7.73
C PRO A 208 6.69 -4.77 -6.29
N ALA A 209 6.79 -5.92 -5.63
CA ALA A 209 7.28 -5.98 -4.25
C ALA A 209 8.73 -5.47 -4.10
N ASN A 210 9.56 -5.55 -5.15
CA ASN A 210 10.97 -5.20 -5.07
C ASN A 210 11.25 -3.68 -5.01
N MET A 211 10.27 -2.83 -5.35
CA MET A 211 10.38 -1.36 -5.20
C MET A 211 10.00 -0.87 -3.80
N ILE A 212 9.30 -1.70 -3.03
CA ILE A 212 8.72 -1.36 -1.72
C ILE A 212 9.81 -1.47 -0.64
N GLU A 213 10.00 -0.39 0.11
CA GLU A 213 10.78 -0.41 1.36
C GLU A 213 9.91 -0.90 2.52
N ARG A 214 8.71 -0.32 2.62
CA ARG A 214 7.68 -0.72 3.57
C ARG A 214 6.30 -0.26 3.12
N VAL A 215 5.28 -0.87 3.68
CA VAL A 215 3.88 -0.44 3.56
C VAL A 215 3.37 -0.05 4.93
N GLU A 216 2.83 1.15 5.04
CA GLU A 216 2.20 1.67 6.25
C GLU A 216 0.68 1.61 6.10
N VAL A 217 0.00 0.88 6.98
CA VAL A 217 -1.47 0.78 6.98
C VAL A 217 -2.04 1.48 8.21
N MET A 218 -2.86 2.50 7.96
CA MET A 218 -3.65 3.20 8.97
C MET A 218 -5.11 2.81 8.81
N ARG A 219 -5.69 2.19 9.85
CA ARG A 219 -7.08 1.74 9.87
C ARG A 219 -8.00 2.84 10.43
N GLY A 220 -9.10 3.09 9.74
CA GLY A 220 -10.13 4.07 10.12
C GLY A 220 -9.82 5.52 9.68
N GLY A 221 -10.82 6.18 9.08
CA GLY A 221 -10.89 7.61 8.76
C GLY A 221 -9.56 8.33 8.47
N GLY A 222 -8.91 7.96 7.37
CA GLY A 222 -7.70 8.62 6.86
C GLY A 222 -7.98 9.93 6.11
N SER A 223 -9.25 10.26 5.82
CA SER A 223 -9.60 11.41 4.97
C SER A 223 -9.15 12.75 5.55
N ALA A 224 -9.10 12.88 6.88
CA ALA A 224 -8.61 14.07 7.55
C ALA A 224 -7.14 14.43 7.20
N LEU A 225 -6.37 13.53 6.58
CA LEU A 225 -5.05 13.83 6.01
C LEU A 225 -4.98 13.59 4.51
N PHE A 226 -5.61 12.54 4.00
CA PHE A 226 -5.34 12.01 2.66
C PHE A 226 -6.47 12.22 1.65
N GLY A 227 -7.55 12.89 2.03
CA GLY A 227 -8.64 13.28 1.13
C GLY A 227 -9.75 12.24 0.97
N SER A 228 -10.50 12.36 -0.12
CA SER A 228 -11.66 11.50 -0.42
C SER A 228 -11.28 10.02 -0.46
N SER A 229 -12.22 9.13 -0.14
CA SER A 229 -12.12 7.66 -0.22
C SER A 229 -11.31 6.95 0.86
N ALA A 230 -10.59 7.65 1.75
CA ALA A 230 -9.91 7.06 2.91
C ALA A 230 -10.86 6.74 4.09
N VAL A 231 -12.04 6.17 3.81
CA VAL A 231 -13.11 5.90 4.78
C VAL A 231 -12.75 4.75 5.72
N GLY A 232 -12.36 3.61 5.16
CA GLY A 232 -11.92 2.42 5.89
C GLY A 232 -10.45 2.49 6.32
N GLY A 233 -9.63 3.25 5.61
CA GLY A 233 -8.25 3.48 5.99
C GLY A 233 -7.38 3.97 4.84
N THR A 234 -6.07 3.88 5.06
CA THR A 234 -5.06 4.29 4.10
C THR A 234 -3.93 3.26 4.05
N ILE A 235 -3.51 2.91 2.84
CA ILE A 235 -2.36 2.05 2.57
C ILE A 235 -1.31 2.92 1.87
N ASN A 236 -0.21 3.20 2.57
CA ASN A 236 0.84 4.06 2.08
C ASN A 236 2.10 3.25 1.75
N ILE A 237 2.44 3.21 0.47
CA ILE A 237 3.59 2.50 -0.05
C ILE A 237 4.78 3.47 0.00
N ILE A 238 5.81 3.11 0.77
CA ILE A 238 7.06 3.86 0.81
C ILE A 238 8.07 3.13 -0.08
N THR A 239 8.57 3.81 -1.11
CA THR A 239 9.52 3.23 -2.05
C THR A 239 10.96 3.35 -1.53
N LYS A 240 11.85 2.48 -2.02
CA LYS A 240 13.24 2.40 -1.55
C LYS A 240 14.04 3.65 -1.87
N ASP A 241 14.72 4.19 -0.86
CA ASP A 241 15.66 5.29 -1.00
C ASP A 241 17.09 4.78 -1.23
N PRO A 242 17.87 5.35 -2.19
CA PRO A 242 19.26 4.97 -2.38
C PRO A 242 20.13 5.51 -1.23
N LEU A 243 20.58 4.65 -0.31
CA LEU A 243 21.42 5.06 0.83
C LEU A 243 22.85 4.49 0.79
N SER A 244 23.07 3.44 0.01
CA SER A 244 24.39 2.88 -0.29
C SER A 244 24.44 2.41 -1.73
N ASN A 245 25.63 1.97 -2.15
CA ASN A 245 25.77 1.21 -3.39
C ASN A 245 25.32 -0.23 -3.13
N SER A 246 24.45 -0.76 -3.99
CA SER A 246 24.10 -2.19 -4.01
C SER A 246 23.56 -2.58 -5.37
N ALA A 247 23.63 -3.87 -5.70
CA ALA A 247 22.88 -4.42 -6.83
C ALA A 247 22.36 -5.82 -6.52
N ARG A 248 21.14 -6.11 -6.97
CA ARG A 248 20.51 -7.42 -6.79
C ARG A 248 19.75 -7.80 -8.05
N VAL A 249 19.90 -9.06 -8.45
CA VAL A 249 19.06 -9.69 -9.47
C VAL A 249 18.44 -10.92 -8.84
N ALA A 250 17.14 -11.12 -9.02
CA ALA A 250 16.45 -12.31 -8.56
C ALA A 250 15.53 -12.87 -9.64
N HIS A 251 15.39 -14.19 -9.65
CA HIS A 251 14.45 -14.90 -10.48
C HIS A 251 13.69 -15.90 -9.62
N THR A 252 12.38 -15.96 -9.76
CA THR A 252 11.50 -16.90 -9.08
C THR A 252 10.61 -17.57 -10.11
N LEU A 253 10.51 -18.88 -10.02
CA LEU A 253 9.66 -19.75 -10.81
C LEU A 253 8.67 -20.44 -9.88
N THR A 254 7.39 -20.33 -10.18
CA THR A 254 6.30 -20.92 -9.43
C THR A 254 5.47 -21.80 -10.35
N SER A 255 5.29 -23.07 -9.98
CA SER A 255 4.38 -24.00 -10.65
C SER A 255 3.02 -23.98 -9.95
N ILE A 256 1.95 -23.69 -10.69
CA ILE A 256 0.58 -23.57 -10.19
C ILE A 256 -0.15 -24.90 -10.35
N GLY A 257 -0.83 -25.37 -9.29
CA GLY A 257 -1.70 -26.55 -9.34
C GLY A 257 -1.00 -27.85 -9.77
N PRO A 258 0.34 -27.96 -9.61
CA PRO A 258 1.23 -28.87 -10.34
C PRO A 258 0.78 -29.33 -11.74
N SER A 259 0.16 -28.42 -12.51
CA SER A 259 -0.50 -28.71 -13.80
C SER A 259 0.38 -28.42 -15.01
N GLY A 260 1.49 -27.68 -14.81
CA GLY A 260 2.34 -27.17 -15.87
C GLY A 260 2.19 -25.67 -16.13
N ALA A 261 1.17 -25.01 -15.57
CA ALA A 261 1.06 -23.55 -15.57
C ALA A 261 2.16 -22.92 -14.69
N MET A 262 2.87 -21.92 -15.22
CA MET A 262 4.03 -21.31 -14.57
C MET A 262 3.82 -19.81 -14.31
N ASP A 263 4.35 -19.33 -13.19
CA ASP A 263 4.56 -17.91 -12.88
C ASP A 263 6.06 -17.65 -12.78
N ASN A 264 6.58 -16.87 -13.73
CA ASN A 264 7.98 -16.50 -13.87
C ASN A 264 8.15 -15.04 -13.48
N ASN A 265 8.91 -14.75 -12.43
CA ASN A 265 9.14 -13.39 -11.95
C ASN A 265 10.64 -13.09 -11.89
N THR A 266 11.09 -12.12 -12.69
CA THR A 266 12.48 -11.63 -12.67
C THR A 266 12.52 -10.21 -12.15
N THR A 267 13.38 -9.93 -11.18
CA THR A 267 13.54 -8.59 -10.61
C THR A 267 15.00 -8.14 -10.62
N VAL A 268 15.19 -6.84 -10.80
CA VAL A 268 16.49 -6.19 -10.75
C VAL A 268 16.39 -4.97 -9.85
N ASN A 269 17.38 -4.75 -9.00
CA ASN A 269 17.51 -3.57 -8.17
C ASN A 269 18.97 -3.12 -8.19
N ALA A 270 19.22 -1.82 -8.31
CA ALA A 270 20.55 -1.25 -8.23
C ALA A 270 20.47 0.11 -7.56
N SER A 271 21.46 0.44 -6.72
CA SER A 271 21.61 1.76 -6.13
C SER A 271 23.04 2.23 -6.25
N VAL A 272 23.20 3.52 -6.51
CA VAL A 272 24.49 4.21 -6.52
C VAL A 272 24.32 5.53 -5.78
N VAL A 273 25.21 5.80 -4.84
CA VAL A 273 25.27 7.01 -4.02
C VAL A 273 26.68 7.60 -4.13
N THR A 274 26.78 8.91 -4.26
CA THR A 274 28.06 9.63 -4.28
C THR A 274 28.76 9.54 -2.93
N ASP A 275 30.09 9.57 -2.89
CA ASP A 275 30.90 9.44 -1.66
C ASP A 275 30.59 10.51 -0.58
N ASN A 276 30.12 11.69 -0.98
CA ASN A 276 29.71 12.77 -0.07
C ASN A 276 28.20 12.72 0.27
N ASN A 277 27.50 11.67 -0.13
CA ASN A 277 26.06 11.48 -0.01
C ASN A 277 25.23 12.65 -0.57
N LYS A 278 25.72 13.47 -1.50
CA LYS A 278 24.91 14.58 -2.04
C LYS A 278 23.96 14.16 -3.14
N ALA A 279 24.24 13.08 -3.85
CA ALA A 279 23.33 12.53 -4.84
C ALA A 279 23.27 11.00 -4.76
N GLY A 280 22.14 10.43 -5.14
CA GLY A 280 22.01 8.99 -5.27
C GLY A 280 20.84 8.62 -6.16
N ILE A 281 20.95 7.48 -6.81
CA ILE A 281 19.94 6.91 -7.70
C ILE A 281 19.71 5.45 -7.32
N PHE A 282 18.44 5.06 -7.24
CA PHE A 282 17.96 3.70 -7.13
C PHE A 282 17.19 3.38 -8.40
N ILE A 283 17.50 2.25 -9.03
CA ILE A 283 16.82 1.73 -10.21
C ILE A 283 16.24 0.38 -9.85
N TYR A 284 15.01 0.11 -10.27
CA TYR A 284 14.37 -1.18 -10.09
C TYR A 284 13.65 -1.59 -11.37
N GLY A 285 13.59 -2.89 -11.61
CA GLY A 285 12.82 -3.46 -12.70
C GLY A 285 12.19 -4.79 -12.30
N GLN A 286 11.08 -5.12 -12.95
CA GLN A 286 10.41 -6.41 -12.86
C GLN A 286 9.95 -6.85 -14.25
N SER A 287 10.05 -8.14 -14.53
CA SER A 287 9.37 -8.81 -15.63
C SER A 287 8.72 -10.07 -15.08
N ARG A 288 7.38 -10.06 -15.00
CA ARG A 288 6.55 -11.17 -14.54
C ARG A 288 5.71 -11.71 -15.68
N TYR A 289 5.67 -13.03 -15.83
CA TYR A 289 4.84 -13.74 -16.80
C TYR A 289 4.18 -14.93 -16.09
N ARG A 290 2.87 -14.91 -15.97
CA ARG A 290 2.04 -15.96 -15.37
C ARG A 290 1.09 -16.52 -16.43
N ASP A 291 1.11 -17.83 -16.60
CA ASP A 291 0.14 -18.53 -17.45
C ASP A 291 -1.26 -18.47 -16.85
N GLY A 292 -2.27 -18.57 -17.72
CA GLY A 292 -3.63 -18.82 -17.25
C GLY A 292 -3.75 -20.23 -16.66
N TYR A 293 -4.55 -20.38 -15.61
CA TYR A 293 -4.80 -21.67 -14.97
C TYR A 293 -6.30 -21.95 -14.94
N ASP A 294 -6.68 -23.05 -15.59
CA ASP A 294 -8.00 -23.68 -15.56
C ASP A 294 -7.92 -24.83 -14.55
N HIS A 295 -8.73 -24.75 -13.50
CA HIS A 295 -8.72 -25.65 -12.36
C HIS A 295 -9.60 -26.88 -12.59
N ASP A 296 -10.73 -26.72 -13.27
CA ASP A 296 -11.75 -27.76 -13.40
C ASP A 296 -11.95 -28.30 -14.82
N ASP A 297 -11.02 -27.93 -15.71
CA ASP A 297 -10.83 -28.39 -17.08
C ASP A 297 -12.07 -28.15 -17.97
N ASP A 298 -12.79 -27.05 -17.72
CA ASP A 298 -13.98 -26.67 -18.47
C ASP A 298 -13.67 -25.78 -19.70
N GLY A 299 -12.42 -25.38 -19.87
CA GLY A 299 -11.92 -24.54 -20.95
C GLY A 299 -11.83 -23.05 -20.60
N PHE A 300 -12.23 -22.67 -19.38
CA PHE A 300 -12.18 -21.30 -18.89
C PHE A 300 -11.20 -21.20 -17.71
N THR A 301 -10.51 -20.06 -17.61
CA THR A 301 -9.50 -19.88 -16.54
C THR A 301 -10.09 -19.31 -15.25
N GLU A 302 -9.67 -19.84 -14.10
CA GLU A 302 -9.91 -19.29 -12.74
C GLU A 302 -8.80 -18.31 -12.33
N VAL A 303 -7.61 -18.48 -12.91
CA VAL A 303 -6.49 -17.55 -12.76
C VAL A 303 -6.15 -16.98 -14.13
N ALA A 304 -6.34 -15.67 -14.28
CA ALA A 304 -6.01 -14.97 -15.51
C ALA A 304 -4.51 -15.00 -15.83
N GLN A 305 -4.20 -15.12 -17.13
CA GLN A 305 -2.86 -14.89 -17.67
C GLN A 305 -2.43 -13.45 -17.36
N LEU A 306 -1.16 -13.27 -16.98
CA LEU A 306 -0.59 -11.98 -16.63
C LEU A 306 0.79 -11.80 -17.25
N LYS A 307 1.06 -10.64 -17.85
CA LYS A 307 2.38 -10.22 -18.30
C LYS A 307 2.63 -8.79 -17.83
N THR A 308 3.49 -8.64 -16.83
CA THR A 308 3.78 -7.34 -16.21
C THR A 308 5.25 -7.00 -16.37
N GLN A 309 5.54 -5.80 -16.87
CA GLN A 309 6.89 -5.26 -17.00
C GLN A 309 6.94 -3.89 -16.35
N THR A 310 7.81 -3.73 -15.38
CA THR A 310 7.97 -2.48 -14.64
C THR A 310 9.43 -2.03 -14.69
N LEU A 311 9.66 -0.75 -14.93
CA LEU A 311 10.96 -0.12 -14.81
C LEU A 311 10.79 1.22 -14.10
N GLY A 312 11.55 1.45 -13.04
CA GLY A 312 11.51 2.70 -12.30
C GLY A 312 12.86 3.14 -11.78
N ALA A 313 12.95 4.42 -11.48
CA ALA A 313 14.10 5.04 -10.86
C ALA A 313 13.67 6.11 -9.87
N ARG A 314 14.33 6.13 -8.71
CA ARG A 314 14.22 7.17 -7.69
C ARG A 314 15.59 7.79 -7.46
N THR A 315 15.67 9.10 -7.52
CA THR A 315 16.91 9.85 -7.32
C THR A 315 16.72 10.96 -6.31
N PHE A 316 17.78 11.30 -5.60
CA PHE A 316 17.82 12.50 -4.79
C PHE A 316 19.06 13.33 -5.08
N LEU A 317 18.93 14.64 -4.89
CA LEU A 317 20.00 15.63 -4.97
C LEU A 317 19.87 16.59 -3.79
N ARG A 318 20.87 16.62 -2.92
CA ARG A 318 21.02 17.58 -1.83
C ARG A 318 21.76 18.80 -2.36
N THR A 319 21.04 19.87 -2.69
CA THR A 319 21.66 21.11 -3.21
C THR A 319 22.43 21.85 -2.10
N THR A 320 21.98 21.74 -0.86
CA THR A 320 22.66 22.22 0.35
C THR A 320 22.45 21.22 1.50
N ASP A 321 23.02 21.48 2.68
CA ASP A 321 22.79 20.63 3.87
C ASP A 321 21.33 20.71 4.37
N ASP A 322 20.62 21.76 3.96
CA ASP A 322 19.27 22.10 4.40
C ASP A 322 18.25 22.04 3.25
N SER A 323 18.61 21.49 2.08
CA SER A 323 17.69 21.31 0.95
C SER A 323 17.90 20.00 0.20
N LYS A 324 16.80 19.33 -0.17
CA LYS A 324 16.79 18.04 -0.87
C LYS A 324 15.74 18.05 -1.98
N LEU A 325 16.15 17.74 -3.20
CA LEU A 325 15.26 17.44 -4.31
C LEU A 325 15.22 15.91 -4.49
N THR A 326 14.04 15.32 -4.45
CA THR A 326 13.79 13.93 -4.81
C THR A 326 12.96 13.88 -6.08
N LEU A 327 13.35 13.03 -7.02
CA LEU A 327 12.59 12.74 -8.24
C LEU A 327 12.40 11.22 -8.33
N GLU A 328 11.20 10.80 -8.68
CA GLU A 328 10.87 9.40 -8.93
C GLU A 328 10.09 9.30 -10.24
N TYR A 329 10.38 8.27 -11.02
CA TYR A 329 9.64 7.93 -12.23
C TYR A 329 9.57 6.42 -12.37
N HIS A 330 8.42 5.90 -12.73
CA HIS A 330 8.29 4.51 -13.16
C HIS A 330 7.26 4.33 -14.26
N ASN A 331 7.48 3.27 -15.04
CA ASN A 331 6.55 2.80 -16.04
C ASN A 331 6.21 1.35 -15.76
N THR A 332 4.92 1.04 -15.81
CA THR A 332 4.39 -0.32 -15.70
C THR A 332 3.55 -0.61 -16.94
N HIS A 333 3.92 -1.66 -17.67
CA HIS A 333 3.10 -2.25 -18.72
C HIS A 333 2.52 -3.56 -18.21
N GLU A 334 1.20 -3.70 -18.21
CA GLU A 334 0.53 -4.92 -17.78
C GLU A 334 -0.48 -5.37 -18.83
N TYR A 335 -0.26 -6.56 -19.38
CA TYR A 335 -1.28 -7.28 -20.13
C TYR A 335 -1.88 -8.37 -19.24
N ARG A 336 -3.20 -8.44 -19.19
CA ARG A 336 -3.94 -9.46 -18.44
C ARG A 336 -5.08 -9.98 -19.29
N ARG A 337 -5.30 -11.30 -19.24
CA ARG A 337 -6.42 -11.95 -19.91
C ARG A 337 -6.88 -13.19 -19.18
N GLY A 338 -8.16 -13.32 -18.91
CA GLY A 338 -8.78 -14.60 -18.56
C GLY A 338 -10.06 -14.85 -19.36
N GLY A 339 -10.82 -15.87 -18.95
CA GLY A 339 -11.86 -16.48 -19.78
C GLY A 339 -11.34 -17.68 -20.58
N ASP A 340 -11.93 -17.95 -21.75
CA ASP A 340 -11.59 -19.08 -22.63
C ASP A 340 -10.72 -18.67 -23.83
N GLN A 341 -10.21 -19.69 -24.56
CA GLN A 341 -9.51 -19.55 -25.84
C GLN A 341 -8.38 -18.49 -25.82
N LEU A 342 -7.50 -18.58 -24.82
CA LEU A 342 -6.43 -17.60 -24.57
C LEU A 342 -5.43 -17.43 -25.74
N ASP A 343 -5.42 -18.36 -26.69
CA ASP A 343 -4.59 -18.35 -27.91
C ASP A 343 -5.23 -17.62 -29.11
N GLN A 344 -6.54 -17.35 -29.06
CA GLN A 344 -7.28 -16.62 -30.10
C GLN A 344 -7.47 -15.15 -29.74
N PRO A 345 -7.86 -14.26 -30.68
CA PRO A 345 -8.30 -12.91 -30.33
C PRO A 345 -9.46 -12.91 -29.32
N ALA A 346 -9.50 -11.93 -28.42
CA ALA A 346 -10.50 -11.90 -27.33
C ALA A 346 -11.96 -11.97 -27.80
N HIS A 347 -12.30 -11.36 -28.94
CA HIS A 347 -13.65 -11.41 -29.53
C HIS A 347 -14.04 -12.77 -30.15
N MET A 348 -13.14 -13.75 -30.16
CA MET A 348 -13.47 -15.12 -30.56
C MET A 348 -13.78 -16.03 -29.36
N ALA A 349 -13.55 -15.53 -28.15
CA ALA A 349 -13.84 -16.26 -26.92
C ALA A 349 -15.33 -16.17 -26.58
N MET A 350 -15.85 -17.19 -25.90
CA MET A 350 -17.21 -17.17 -25.36
C MET A 350 -17.32 -16.21 -24.16
N ILE A 351 -16.25 -16.10 -23.37
CA ILE A 351 -16.04 -15.08 -22.36
C ILE A 351 -14.58 -14.66 -22.46
N ALA A 352 -14.32 -13.36 -22.65
CA ALA A 352 -13.00 -12.83 -22.43
C ALA A 352 -13.04 -11.47 -21.73
N GLU A 353 -12.19 -11.37 -20.73
CA GLU A 353 -11.83 -10.11 -20.10
C GLU A 353 -10.34 -9.89 -20.28
N GLN A 354 -10.01 -8.90 -21.10
CA GLN A 354 -8.64 -8.57 -21.45
C GLN A 354 -8.38 -7.10 -21.20
N VAL A 355 -7.27 -6.81 -20.54
CA VAL A 355 -6.80 -5.45 -20.32
C VAL A 355 -5.32 -5.33 -20.66
N ASP A 356 -4.97 -4.22 -21.30
CA ASP A 356 -3.59 -3.83 -21.61
C ASP A 356 -3.37 -2.42 -21.08
N HIS A 357 -2.66 -2.32 -19.97
CA HIS A 357 -2.35 -1.08 -19.28
C HIS A 357 -0.93 -0.63 -19.59
N ASN A 358 -0.79 0.66 -19.90
CA ASN A 358 0.48 1.36 -19.89
C ASN A 358 0.38 2.56 -18.93
N ILE A 359 1.06 2.44 -17.80
CA ILE A 359 1.00 3.36 -16.66
C ILE A 359 2.34 4.07 -16.55
N HIS A 360 2.31 5.39 -16.58
CA HIS A 360 3.46 6.24 -16.31
C HIS A 360 3.21 7.03 -15.05
N ALA A 361 4.05 6.89 -14.04
CA ALA A 361 3.96 7.65 -12.81
C ALA A 361 5.25 8.42 -12.56
N GLY A 362 5.13 9.63 -12.04
CA GLY A 362 6.26 10.48 -11.70
C GLY A 362 5.98 11.33 -10.47
N GLU A 363 7.00 11.55 -9.67
CA GLU A 363 6.96 12.36 -8.47
C GLU A 363 8.18 13.29 -8.41
N ALA A 364 7.97 14.50 -7.93
CA ALA A 364 9.01 15.43 -7.54
C ALA A 364 8.67 15.99 -6.15
N ASN A 365 9.65 15.97 -5.25
CA ASN A 365 9.53 16.52 -3.91
C ASN A 365 10.76 17.38 -3.61
N PHE A 366 10.54 18.61 -3.17
CA PHE A 366 11.58 19.52 -2.73
C PHE A 366 11.37 19.86 -1.26
N ASP A 367 12.30 19.42 -0.43
CA ASP A 367 12.33 19.71 0.99
C ASP A 367 13.34 20.81 1.29
N LEU A 368 12.94 21.74 2.16
CA LEU A 368 13.73 22.87 2.63
C LEU A 368 13.61 22.97 4.16
N TRP A 369 14.75 22.95 4.85
CA TRP A 369 14.87 23.26 6.26
C TRP A 369 15.37 24.71 6.37
N LEU A 370 14.62 25.58 7.06
CA LEU A 370 15.07 26.97 7.22
C LEU A 370 16.29 27.04 8.15
N ARG A 371 16.99 28.19 8.16
CA ARG A 371 18.31 28.36 8.79
C ARG A 371 18.43 27.90 10.25
N ASP A 372 17.33 27.94 11.01
CA ASP A 372 17.30 27.50 12.42
C ASP A 372 16.88 26.01 12.58
N ARG A 373 16.65 25.30 11.46
CA ARG A 373 16.25 23.89 11.34
C ARG A 373 14.98 23.50 12.09
N ARG A 374 14.23 24.49 12.58
CA ARG A 374 12.92 24.30 13.20
C ARG A 374 11.84 24.14 12.13
N ASP A 375 11.83 25.01 11.13
CA ASP A 375 10.84 24.94 10.05
C ASP A 375 11.28 23.98 8.94
N HIS A 376 10.37 23.06 8.59
CA HIS A 376 10.49 22.18 7.43
C HIS A 376 9.36 22.49 6.44
N LEU A 377 9.73 22.86 5.22
CA LEU A 377 8.83 23.10 4.12
C LEU A 377 9.06 22.03 3.04
N SER A 378 8.00 21.31 2.69
CA SER A 378 7.97 20.32 1.61
C SER A 378 7.05 20.83 0.50
N VAL A 379 7.56 20.85 -0.74
CA VAL A 379 6.79 21.18 -1.94
C VAL A 379 6.84 19.97 -2.85
N PHE A 380 5.68 19.47 -3.26
CA PHE A 380 5.60 18.24 -4.04
C PHE A 380 4.64 18.36 -5.22
N ALA A 381 4.92 17.54 -6.24
CA ALA A 381 4.03 17.28 -7.35
C ALA A 381 4.19 15.81 -7.76
N ALA A 382 3.08 15.13 -7.98
CA ALA A 382 3.04 13.76 -8.44
C ALA A 382 1.97 13.61 -9.51
N THR A 383 2.21 12.70 -10.45
CA THR A 383 1.29 12.43 -11.55
C THR A 383 1.30 10.96 -11.90
N GLN A 384 0.15 10.46 -12.33
CA GLN A 384 0.00 9.15 -12.93
C GLN A 384 -0.83 9.30 -14.19
N ASN A 385 -0.34 8.78 -15.31
CA ASN A 385 -1.02 8.75 -16.58
C ASN A 385 -1.17 7.29 -17.01
N THR A 386 -2.40 6.83 -17.05
CA THR A 386 -2.79 5.46 -17.40
C THR A 386 -3.49 5.47 -18.74
N ARG A 387 -3.00 4.64 -19.67
CA ARG A 387 -3.71 4.31 -20.91
C ARG A 387 -4.06 2.84 -20.85
N ARG A 388 -5.32 2.53 -21.03
CA ARG A 388 -5.85 1.16 -21.04
C ARG A 388 -6.50 0.87 -22.37
N GLN A 389 -6.17 -0.26 -22.97
CA GLN A 389 -7.03 -0.92 -23.94
C GLN A 389 -7.75 -2.05 -23.21
N SER A 390 -9.05 -2.19 -23.45
CA SER A 390 -9.85 -3.22 -22.80
C SER A 390 -10.70 -3.97 -23.81
N TYR A 391 -11.04 -5.20 -23.45
CA TYR A 391 -12.10 -5.98 -24.07
C TYR A 391 -12.86 -6.66 -22.94
N TYR A 392 -14.16 -6.39 -22.85
CA TYR A 392 -15.07 -6.99 -21.87
C TYR A 392 -16.28 -7.53 -22.63
N GLY A 393 -16.22 -8.79 -23.06
CA GLY A 393 -17.24 -9.35 -23.94
C GLY A 393 -17.52 -10.83 -23.72
N SER A 394 -18.77 -11.18 -23.98
CA SER A 394 -19.32 -12.53 -24.03
C SER A 394 -19.76 -12.88 -25.46
N GLU A 395 -20.06 -14.15 -25.72
CA GLU A 395 -20.70 -14.62 -26.95
C GLU A 395 -20.01 -14.17 -28.25
N MET A 396 -18.68 -14.07 -28.23
CA MET A 396 -17.87 -13.63 -29.38
C MET A 396 -18.20 -12.21 -29.88
N ASP A 397 -18.53 -11.27 -28.99
CA ASP A 397 -18.94 -9.92 -29.38
C ASP A 397 -17.76 -9.06 -29.91
N PRO A 398 -17.73 -8.68 -31.22
CA PRO A 398 -16.69 -7.82 -31.76
C PRO A 398 -16.76 -6.36 -31.29
N ASN A 399 -17.85 -5.95 -30.63
CA ASN A 399 -18.12 -4.56 -30.24
C ASN A 399 -17.59 -4.20 -28.84
N ALA A 400 -17.15 -5.18 -28.07
CA ALA A 400 -16.73 -5.05 -26.66
C ALA A 400 -15.37 -4.38 -26.43
N TYR A 401 -14.74 -3.81 -27.47
CA TYR A 401 -13.45 -3.13 -27.34
C TYR A 401 -13.57 -1.71 -26.80
N GLY A 402 -12.86 -1.46 -25.70
CA GLY A 402 -12.78 -0.19 -25.00
C GLY A 402 -11.38 0.43 -25.02
N ARG A 403 -11.33 1.74 -24.83
CA ARG A 403 -10.10 2.50 -24.60
C ARG A 403 -10.35 3.53 -23.52
N THR A 404 -9.48 3.54 -22.52
CA THR A 404 -9.55 4.46 -21.40
C THR A 404 -8.25 5.25 -21.32
N SER A 405 -8.35 6.55 -21.14
CA SER A 405 -7.23 7.40 -20.77
C SER A 405 -7.54 8.12 -19.47
N ASP A 406 -6.63 8.01 -18.53
CA ASP A 406 -6.77 8.59 -17.20
C ASP A 406 -5.49 9.33 -16.83
N ILE A 407 -5.63 10.56 -16.36
CA ILE A 407 -4.51 11.33 -15.82
C ILE A 407 -4.88 11.90 -14.46
N VAL A 408 -4.03 11.61 -13.48
CA VAL A 408 -4.06 12.19 -12.14
C VAL A 408 -2.86 13.11 -11.98
N VAL A 409 -3.08 14.31 -11.46
CA VAL A 409 -2.03 15.24 -11.06
C VAL A 409 -2.36 15.74 -9.67
N THR A 410 -1.47 15.51 -8.72
CA THR A 410 -1.57 16.00 -7.34
C THR A 410 -0.37 16.87 -7.04
N ALA A 411 -0.57 18.10 -6.56
CA ALA A 411 0.49 19.01 -6.16
C ALA A 411 0.14 19.72 -4.87
N GLY A 412 1.14 20.03 -4.05
CA GLY A 412 0.89 20.65 -2.77
C GLY A 412 2.13 21.15 -2.05
N THR A 413 1.87 21.75 -0.90
CA THR A 413 2.88 22.26 0.02
C THR A 413 2.52 21.83 1.43
N GLN A 414 3.51 21.43 2.20
CA GLN A 414 3.39 21.09 3.62
C GLN A 414 4.44 21.87 4.41
N TRP A 415 4.01 22.49 5.50
CA TRP A 415 4.87 23.18 6.44
C TRP A 415 4.72 22.58 7.82
N THR A 416 5.85 22.26 8.44
CA THR A 416 5.97 21.69 9.78
C THR A 416 6.77 22.64 10.66
N HIS A 417 6.23 22.93 11.85
CA HIS A 417 6.85 23.83 12.82
C HIS A 417 6.75 23.25 14.25
N PRO A 418 7.89 22.90 14.88
CA PRO A 418 7.95 22.47 16.26
C PRO A 418 7.97 23.69 17.19
N ILE A 419 7.09 23.66 18.19
CA ILE A 419 6.91 24.69 19.21
C ILE A 419 7.34 24.09 20.55
N ASP A 420 8.35 24.69 21.19
CA ASP A 420 8.91 24.19 22.45
C ASP A 420 7.86 24.06 23.56
N ARG A 421 6.87 24.96 23.57
CA ARG A 421 5.71 24.88 24.46
C ARG A 421 4.52 25.66 23.89
N PHE A 422 3.43 24.96 23.58
CA PHE A 422 2.15 25.56 23.22
C PHE A 422 1.07 25.09 24.21
N LEU A 423 0.42 26.03 24.88
CA LEU A 423 -0.50 25.79 26.01
C LEU A 423 0.16 25.08 27.21
N PHE A 424 0.27 23.75 27.16
CA PHE A 424 0.68 22.92 28.30
C PHE A 424 1.86 21.98 28.01
N MET A 425 2.22 21.75 26.74
CA MET A 425 3.26 20.79 26.32
C MET A 425 3.98 21.26 25.05
N PRO A 426 5.16 20.69 24.71
CA PRO A 426 5.73 20.84 23.38
C PRO A 426 4.72 20.39 22.33
N SER A 427 4.68 21.08 21.19
CA SER A 427 3.79 20.73 20.10
C SER A 427 4.45 20.81 18.74
N GLU A 428 3.86 20.16 17.76
CA GLU A 428 4.24 20.22 16.36
C GLU A 428 3.01 20.65 15.56
N LEU A 429 3.13 21.79 14.88
CA LEU A 429 2.11 22.30 13.99
C LEU A 429 2.42 21.81 12.57
N VAL A 430 1.42 21.24 11.90
CA VAL A 430 1.52 20.87 10.48
C VAL A 430 0.37 21.52 9.73
N ALA A 431 0.70 22.24 8.68
CA ALA A 431 -0.27 22.86 7.78
C ALA A 431 0.06 22.53 6.33
N GLY A 432 -0.94 22.43 5.47
CA GLY A 432 -0.68 22.25 4.06
C GLY A 432 -1.85 22.56 3.16
N LEU A 433 -1.50 22.73 1.89
CA LEU A 433 -2.41 22.99 0.78
C LEU A 433 -2.16 21.96 -0.30
N GLU A 434 -3.22 21.41 -0.87
CA GLU A 434 -3.16 20.39 -1.90
C GLU A 434 -4.17 20.69 -3.00
N TYR A 435 -3.78 20.37 -4.23
CA TYR A 435 -4.62 20.40 -5.40
C TYR A 435 -4.51 19.06 -6.11
N SER A 436 -5.66 18.44 -6.38
CA SER A 436 -5.74 17.21 -7.16
C SER A 436 -6.64 17.42 -8.38
N TYR A 437 -6.15 16.99 -9.53
CA TYR A 437 -6.85 17.01 -10.80
C TYR A 437 -6.88 15.60 -11.35
N ASN A 438 -8.07 15.14 -11.73
CA ASN A 438 -8.26 13.89 -12.43
C ASN A 438 -9.09 14.11 -13.69
N ARG A 439 -8.64 13.54 -14.81
CA ARG A 439 -9.41 13.48 -16.05
C ARG A 439 -9.40 12.04 -16.56
N LEU A 440 -10.59 11.47 -16.59
CA LEU A 440 -10.88 10.15 -17.13
C LEU A 440 -11.66 10.33 -18.43
N HIS A 441 -11.26 9.61 -19.47
CA HIS A 441 -11.98 9.51 -20.73
C HIS A 441 -12.04 8.04 -21.13
N ASP A 442 -13.23 7.46 -21.04
CA ASP A 442 -13.51 6.08 -21.42
C ASP A 442 -14.37 6.04 -22.69
N VAL A 443 -13.96 5.22 -23.66
CA VAL A 443 -14.66 5.05 -24.93
C VAL A 443 -14.81 3.57 -25.24
N THR A 444 -16.04 3.11 -25.43
CA THR A 444 -16.34 1.77 -25.97
C THR A 444 -17.08 1.94 -27.30
N VAL A 445 -16.34 1.84 -28.41
CA VAL A 445 -16.79 2.27 -29.75
C VAL A 445 -17.99 1.46 -30.22
N GLY A 446 -17.95 0.14 -30.02
CA GLY A 446 -19.00 -0.75 -30.50
C GLY A 446 -20.36 -0.57 -29.81
N TYR A 447 -20.38 0.08 -28.64
CA TYR A 447 -21.62 0.38 -27.90
C TYR A 447 -21.95 1.86 -27.79
N ASN A 448 -21.28 2.73 -28.58
CA ASN A 448 -21.49 4.17 -28.56
C ASN A 448 -21.38 4.78 -27.14
N HIS A 449 -20.47 4.24 -26.32
CA HIS A 449 -20.18 4.74 -24.98
C HIS A 449 -18.98 5.68 -25.03
N ASP A 450 -19.16 6.93 -24.62
CA ASP A 450 -18.09 7.94 -24.55
C ASP A 450 -18.32 8.80 -23.30
N ILE A 451 -17.58 8.53 -22.23
CA ILE A 451 -17.70 9.22 -20.96
C ILE A 451 -16.40 9.99 -20.67
N VAL A 452 -16.56 11.29 -20.44
CA VAL A 452 -15.48 12.16 -19.96
C VAL A 452 -15.83 12.68 -18.58
N GLN A 453 -15.01 12.33 -17.59
CA GLN A 453 -15.13 12.83 -16.22
C GLN A 453 -13.93 13.71 -15.89
N ASN A 454 -14.18 14.92 -15.38
CA ASN A 454 -13.15 15.83 -14.90
C ASN A 454 -13.41 16.19 -13.44
N VAL A 455 -12.47 15.85 -12.58
CA VAL A 455 -12.55 16.08 -11.13
C VAL A 455 -11.45 17.05 -10.72
N ASN A 456 -11.83 18.08 -9.97
CA ASN A 456 -10.90 19.03 -9.37
C ASN A 456 -11.16 19.07 -7.87
N ILE A 457 -10.10 18.94 -7.07
CA ILE A 457 -10.17 18.97 -5.61
C ILE A 457 -9.16 20.00 -5.11
N TYR A 458 -9.66 20.98 -4.36
CA TYR A 458 -8.84 21.93 -3.62
C TYR A 458 -8.93 21.61 -2.15
N SER A 459 -7.79 21.47 -1.49
CA SER A 459 -7.73 21.02 -0.12
C SER A 459 -6.82 21.87 0.73
N GLY A 460 -7.23 22.11 1.96
CA GLY A 460 -6.40 22.70 3.01
C GLY A 460 -6.51 21.87 4.28
N TYR A 461 -5.39 21.66 4.96
CA TYR A 461 -5.38 20.95 6.24
C TYR A 461 -4.50 21.65 7.26
N LEU A 462 -4.90 21.50 8.52
CA LEU A 462 -4.18 22.00 9.68
C LEU A 462 -4.31 20.98 10.81
N GLN A 463 -3.20 20.62 11.43
CA GLN A 463 -3.19 19.82 12.64
C GLN A 463 -2.17 20.37 13.63
N ASN A 464 -2.42 20.15 14.91
CA ASN A 464 -1.46 20.36 15.97
C ASN A 464 -1.38 19.11 16.84
N GLU A 465 -0.16 18.66 17.10
CA GLU A 465 0.14 17.51 17.96
C GLU A 465 0.93 17.98 19.19
N TRP A 466 0.34 17.89 20.38
CA TRP A 466 1.06 18.03 21.64
C TRP A 466 1.64 16.69 22.05
N LYS A 467 2.97 16.57 22.18
CA LYS A 467 3.60 15.29 22.50
C LYS A 467 4.74 15.41 23.50
N ASN A 468 4.84 14.42 24.38
CA ASN A 468 6.02 14.09 25.18
C ASN A 468 6.10 12.55 25.31
N GLU A 469 6.99 12.03 26.14
CA GLU A 469 7.15 10.57 26.30
C GLU A 469 5.84 9.87 26.72
N LYS A 470 5.05 10.48 27.61
CA LYS A 470 3.86 9.87 28.23
C LYS A 470 2.54 10.17 27.52
N TRP A 471 2.38 11.37 26.99
CA TRP A 471 1.11 11.84 26.43
C TRP A 471 1.30 12.33 25.01
N GLY A 472 0.32 12.03 24.17
CA GLY A 472 0.15 12.61 22.84
C GLY A 472 -1.30 13.07 22.67
N PHE A 473 -1.51 14.30 22.22
CA PHE A 473 -2.82 14.81 21.85
C PHE A 473 -2.72 15.40 20.46
N LEU A 474 -3.48 14.87 19.51
CA LEU A 474 -3.51 15.35 18.15
C LEU A 474 -4.91 15.85 17.83
N VAL A 475 -5.02 17.08 17.34
CA VAL A 475 -6.27 17.63 16.81
C VAL A 475 -5.98 18.20 15.44
N GLY A 476 -6.81 17.86 14.46
CA GLY A 476 -6.65 18.38 13.10
C GLY A 476 -7.94 18.34 12.31
N ALA A 477 -7.95 19.08 11.21
CA ALA A 477 -9.05 19.06 10.25
C ALA A 477 -8.52 19.30 8.84
N ARG A 478 -9.21 18.70 7.88
CA ARG A 478 -9.05 18.97 6.45
C ARG A 478 -10.35 19.50 5.88
N VAL A 479 -10.23 20.46 4.96
CA VAL A 479 -11.35 20.97 4.16
C VAL A 479 -11.07 20.61 2.71
N ASP A 480 -12.00 19.93 2.05
CA ASP A 480 -11.94 19.55 0.64
C ASP A 480 -13.08 20.20 -0.13
N LYS A 481 -12.76 20.98 -1.17
CA LYS A 481 -13.73 21.45 -2.16
C LYS A 481 -13.60 20.62 -3.42
N HIS A 482 -14.51 19.66 -3.57
CA HIS A 482 -14.62 18.76 -4.70
C HIS A 482 -15.51 19.36 -5.80
N SER A 483 -15.19 19.14 -7.08
CA SER A 483 -15.99 19.69 -8.20
C SER A 483 -17.37 19.05 -8.33
N MET A 484 -17.50 17.77 -7.97
CA MET A 484 -18.77 17.01 -7.95
C MET A 484 -19.63 17.22 -6.70
N ILE A 485 -19.19 18.03 -5.74
CA ILE A 485 -19.94 18.29 -4.50
C ILE A 485 -20.14 19.79 -4.34
N ASP A 486 -21.38 20.23 -4.13
CA ASP A 486 -21.70 21.66 -4.04
C ASP A 486 -21.01 22.35 -2.85
N ASN A 487 -21.01 21.71 -1.69
CA ASN A 487 -20.47 22.28 -0.45
C ASN A 487 -19.09 21.72 -0.13
N PRO A 488 -18.18 22.53 0.46
CA PRO A 488 -16.92 22.03 1.00
C PRO A 488 -17.18 20.98 2.10
N VAL A 489 -16.38 19.91 2.09
CA VAL A 489 -16.44 18.84 3.08
C VAL A 489 -15.38 19.07 4.14
N ILE A 490 -15.75 18.99 5.41
CA ILE A 490 -14.84 19.15 6.54
C ILE A 490 -14.66 17.80 7.21
N SER A 491 -13.42 17.33 7.28
CA SER A 491 -13.03 16.05 7.88
C SER A 491 -12.19 16.29 9.14
N PRO A 492 -12.79 16.43 10.34
CA PRO A 492 -12.05 16.52 11.60
C PRO A 492 -11.46 15.18 12.05
N ARG A 493 -10.37 15.24 12.83
CA ARG A 493 -9.81 14.13 13.61
C ARG A 493 -9.29 14.58 14.98
N ALA A 494 -9.37 13.68 15.94
CA ALA A 494 -8.79 13.85 17.28
C ALA A 494 -8.22 12.51 17.77
N ASN A 495 -6.99 12.53 18.27
CA ASN A 495 -6.34 11.34 18.81
C ASN A 495 -5.70 11.63 20.16
N VAL A 496 -5.69 10.62 21.02
CA VAL A 496 -5.05 10.63 22.32
C VAL A 496 -4.16 9.41 22.43
N ARG A 497 -2.91 9.62 22.84
CA ARG A 497 -1.96 8.58 23.22
C ARG A 497 -1.61 8.73 24.70
N PHE A 498 -1.55 7.62 25.41
CA PHE A 498 -1.11 7.54 26.79
C PHE A 498 -0.16 6.34 27.00
N ASN A 499 1.10 6.64 27.33
CA ASN A 499 2.13 5.66 27.67
C ASN A 499 2.46 5.81 29.16
N PRO A 500 1.79 5.07 30.07
CA PRO A 500 2.11 5.12 31.48
C PRO A 500 3.51 4.58 31.80
N SER A 501 4.05 3.70 30.94
CA SER A 501 5.41 3.17 30.98
C SER A 501 5.88 2.86 29.55
N ASP A 502 7.15 2.48 29.38
CA ASP A 502 7.68 2.06 28.07
C ASP A 502 7.06 0.78 27.53
N ASN A 503 6.41 0.00 28.41
CA ASN A 503 5.84 -1.31 28.10
C ASN A 503 4.33 -1.26 27.78
N LEU A 504 3.68 -0.10 27.98
CA LEU A 504 2.24 0.04 27.85
C LEU A 504 1.94 1.27 27.00
N ASN A 505 1.17 1.10 25.93
CA ASN A 505 0.79 2.20 25.06
C ASN A 505 -0.70 2.09 24.73
N PHE A 506 -1.46 3.10 25.18
CA PHE A 506 -2.89 3.20 24.92
C PHE A 506 -3.14 4.30 23.90
N ARG A 507 -4.00 4.03 22.92
CA ARG A 507 -4.42 5.02 21.92
C ARG A 507 -5.93 5.05 21.80
N ALA A 508 -6.47 6.24 21.61
CA ALA A 508 -7.85 6.49 21.26
C ALA A 508 -7.87 7.41 20.05
N SER A 509 -8.59 7.03 18.99
CA SER A 509 -8.68 7.81 17.76
C SER A 509 -10.14 8.02 17.38
N TYR A 510 -10.46 9.24 16.97
CA TYR A 510 -11.72 9.61 16.33
C TYR A 510 -11.41 10.32 15.03
N SER A 511 -12.04 9.88 13.95
CA SER A 511 -11.87 10.46 12.62
C SER A 511 -13.13 10.37 11.80
N THR A 512 -13.19 11.22 10.78
CA THR A 512 -14.27 11.26 9.80
C THR A 512 -13.71 10.99 8.42
N GLY A 513 -14.53 10.37 7.58
CA GLY A 513 -14.23 10.09 6.19
C GLY A 513 -15.38 10.50 5.28
N PHE A 514 -15.08 10.67 3.99
CA PHE A 514 -16.11 10.88 2.99
C PHE A 514 -15.69 10.28 1.64
N ARG A 515 -16.70 9.98 0.83
CA ARG A 515 -16.55 9.53 -0.56
C ARG A 515 -17.43 10.40 -1.47
N SER A 516 -16.87 10.88 -2.57
CA SER A 516 -17.54 11.81 -3.49
C SER A 516 -18.41 11.08 -4.51
N PRO A 517 -19.59 11.61 -4.89
CA PRO A 517 -20.47 11.01 -5.90
C PRO A 517 -19.87 11.20 -7.30
N GLN A 518 -19.05 10.25 -7.74
CA GLN A 518 -18.44 10.22 -9.06
C GLN A 518 -18.62 8.83 -9.67
N ALA A 519 -18.50 8.70 -10.99
CA ALA A 519 -18.37 7.38 -11.61
C ALA A 519 -17.04 6.78 -11.15
N TYR A 520 -17.09 5.53 -10.69
CA TYR A 520 -15.92 4.77 -10.27
C TYR A 520 -15.59 3.72 -11.31
N ASP A 521 -14.38 3.18 -11.27
CA ASP A 521 -13.97 2.23 -12.28
C ASP A 521 -14.53 0.83 -12.11
N GLU A 522 -15.07 0.49 -10.93
CA GLU A 522 -15.99 -0.65 -10.81
C GLU A 522 -17.24 -0.47 -11.69
N ASP A 523 -17.61 0.76 -12.05
CA ASP A 523 -18.72 1.03 -12.98
C ASP A 523 -18.33 0.90 -14.45
N PHE A 524 -17.04 1.05 -14.74
CA PHE A 524 -16.46 0.85 -16.07
C PHE A 524 -15.94 -0.57 -16.27
N HIS A 525 -15.90 -1.36 -15.19
CA HIS A 525 -15.72 -2.79 -15.22
C HIS A 525 -17.08 -3.44 -15.46
N VAL A 526 -17.29 -3.96 -16.67
CA VAL A 526 -18.53 -4.66 -16.99
C VAL A 526 -18.45 -6.03 -16.33
N ALA A 527 -19.13 -6.20 -15.20
CA ALA A 527 -19.43 -7.53 -14.71
C ALA A 527 -20.34 -8.21 -15.75
N ILE A 528 -19.89 -9.32 -16.31
CA ILE A 528 -20.72 -10.16 -17.17
C ILE A 528 -21.46 -11.11 -16.24
N VAL A 529 -22.75 -10.86 -16.03
CA VAL A 529 -23.66 -11.74 -15.27
C VAL A 529 -24.64 -12.34 -16.26
N GLY A 530 -24.66 -13.67 -16.37
CA GLY A 530 -25.57 -14.37 -17.29
C GLY A 530 -25.38 -14.01 -18.78
N GLY A 531 -24.27 -13.37 -19.15
CA GLY A 531 -23.95 -12.98 -20.53
C GLY A 531 -24.36 -11.56 -20.93
N GLU A 532 -25.05 -10.78 -20.08
CA GLU A 532 -25.55 -9.44 -20.41
C GLU A 532 -24.66 -8.29 -19.89
N ARG A 533 -24.68 -7.15 -20.60
CA ARG A 533 -23.91 -5.93 -20.27
C ARG A 533 -24.72 -4.95 -19.42
N VAL A 534 -24.05 -4.37 -18.43
CA VAL A 534 -24.62 -3.42 -17.47
C VAL A 534 -23.92 -2.06 -17.54
N VAL A 535 -24.69 -0.97 -17.51
CA VAL A 535 -24.19 0.41 -17.47
C VAL A 535 -24.62 1.09 -16.17
N THR A 536 -23.69 1.71 -15.45
CA THR A 536 -24.01 2.42 -14.20
C THR A 536 -24.20 3.92 -14.43
N VAL A 537 -25.28 4.48 -13.90
CA VAL A 537 -25.61 5.91 -13.90
C VAL A 537 -25.76 6.44 -12.47
N LEU A 538 -25.55 7.74 -12.27
CA LEU A 538 -25.69 8.37 -10.96
C LEU A 538 -27.11 8.93 -10.77
N ALA A 539 -27.75 8.65 -9.64
CA ALA A 539 -29.06 9.20 -9.32
C ALA A 539 -29.04 10.74 -9.24
N PRO A 540 -30.11 11.43 -9.67
CA PRO A 540 -30.24 12.87 -9.49
C PRO A 540 -30.14 13.27 -8.00
N GLY A 541 -29.21 14.15 -7.66
CA GLY A 541 -29.04 14.65 -6.29
C GLY A 541 -28.29 13.71 -5.34
N LEU A 542 -27.52 12.76 -5.88
CA LEU A 542 -26.66 11.86 -5.12
C LEU A 542 -25.74 12.65 -4.17
N LYS A 543 -25.84 12.37 -2.87
CA LYS A 543 -25.02 13.01 -1.83
C LYS A 543 -23.74 12.23 -1.60
N GLN A 544 -22.72 12.89 -1.08
CA GLN A 544 -21.51 12.22 -0.61
C GLN A 544 -21.83 11.17 0.47
N GLU A 545 -21.11 10.07 0.45
CA GLU A 545 -21.10 9.14 1.57
C GLU A 545 -20.20 9.68 2.68
N SER A 546 -20.57 9.46 3.94
CA SER A 546 -19.78 9.91 5.09
C SER A 546 -19.58 8.82 6.13
N SER A 547 -18.44 8.85 6.81
CA SER A 547 -18.08 7.92 7.85
C SER A 547 -17.65 8.61 9.14
N GLN A 548 -17.93 7.94 10.26
CA GLN A 548 -17.37 8.27 11.56
C GLN A 548 -16.74 7.01 12.14
N SER A 549 -15.44 7.08 12.43
CA SER A 549 -14.66 5.96 12.96
C SER A 549 -14.12 6.29 14.33
N VAL A 550 -14.23 5.33 15.25
CA VAL A 550 -13.63 5.34 16.58
C VAL A 550 -12.78 4.09 16.71
N SER A 551 -11.54 4.24 17.19
CA SER A 551 -10.70 3.11 17.58
C SER A 551 -10.09 3.32 18.96
N LEU A 552 -9.94 2.23 19.70
CA LEU A 552 -9.26 2.16 20.98
C LEU A 552 -8.26 1.03 20.90
N SER A 553 -6.99 1.29 21.19
CA SER A 553 -5.98 0.25 21.20
C SER A 553 -5.13 0.26 22.46
N ALA A 554 -4.69 -0.94 22.84
CA ALA A 554 -3.74 -1.21 23.90
C ALA A 554 -2.63 -2.07 23.32
N ASP A 555 -1.40 -1.58 23.45
CA ASP A 555 -0.19 -2.18 22.91
C ASP A 555 0.74 -2.49 24.08
N LEU A 556 0.90 -3.78 24.36
CA LEU A 556 1.51 -4.33 25.57
C LEU A 556 2.84 -4.99 25.21
N TYR A 557 3.92 -4.56 25.81
CA TYR A 557 5.26 -5.13 25.64
C TYR A 557 5.70 -5.79 26.93
N HIS A 558 6.21 -7.02 26.83
CA HIS A 558 6.75 -7.72 27.98
C HIS A 558 7.93 -8.60 27.59
N ARG A 559 8.97 -8.63 28.41
CA ARG A 559 10.15 -9.48 28.20
C ARG A 559 10.14 -10.62 29.22
N PHE A 560 9.97 -11.85 28.75
CA PHE A 560 10.07 -13.07 29.55
C PHE A 560 11.49 -13.66 29.40
N GLY A 561 12.42 -13.21 30.25
CA GLY A 561 13.83 -13.60 30.15
C GLY A 561 14.47 -13.07 28.86
N ASN A 562 14.79 -13.96 27.92
CA ASN A 562 15.34 -13.59 26.61
C ASN A 562 14.27 -13.42 25.53
N VAL A 563 13.01 -13.77 25.82
CA VAL A 563 11.91 -13.67 24.85
C VAL A 563 11.26 -12.31 24.98
N GLN A 564 11.29 -11.52 23.91
CA GLN A 564 10.50 -10.30 23.83
C GLN A 564 9.11 -10.67 23.30
N THR A 565 8.04 -10.20 23.95
CA THR A 565 6.65 -10.41 23.51
C THR A 565 5.88 -9.09 23.38
N ASN A 566 4.99 -9.04 22.40
CA ASN A 566 4.07 -7.94 22.18
C ASN A 566 2.65 -8.49 22.00
N LEU A 567 1.68 -7.81 22.61
CA LEU A 567 0.26 -8.05 22.42
C LEU A 567 -0.43 -6.70 22.12
N LEU A 568 -0.90 -6.56 20.89
CA LEU A 568 -1.74 -5.45 20.44
C LEU A 568 -3.19 -5.91 20.45
N VAL A 569 -4.06 -5.14 21.10
CA VAL A 569 -5.51 -5.30 21.05
C VAL A 569 -6.10 -3.97 20.60
N GLU A 570 -6.86 -3.96 19.51
CA GLU A 570 -7.55 -2.80 18.98
C GLU A 570 -9.04 -3.11 18.82
N GLY A 571 -9.90 -2.30 19.44
CA GLY A 571 -11.32 -2.26 19.12
C GLY A 571 -11.62 -1.14 18.13
N PHE A 572 -12.46 -1.43 17.15
CA PHE A 572 -12.87 -0.46 16.14
C PHE A 572 -14.39 -0.42 15.96
N PHE A 573 -14.89 0.75 15.59
CA PHE A 573 -16.29 0.99 15.23
C PHE A 573 -16.34 2.05 14.14
N THR A 574 -17.03 1.77 13.04
CA THR A 574 -17.28 2.71 11.93
C THR A 574 -18.79 2.74 11.62
N ASP A 575 -19.38 3.94 11.63
CA ASP A 575 -20.76 4.19 11.16
C ASP A 575 -20.69 4.90 9.80
N LEU A 576 -21.24 4.26 8.77
CA LEU A 576 -21.40 4.81 7.42
C LEU A 576 -22.81 5.36 7.23
N ARG A 577 -22.92 6.50 6.56
CA ARG A 577 -24.17 7.18 6.23
C ARG A 577 -24.20 7.53 4.76
N ASP A 578 -25.40 7.43 4.17
CA ASP A 578 -25.63 7.72 2.76
C ASP A 578 -24.76 6.83 1.83
N VAL A 579 -24.58 5.56 2.22
CA VAL A 579 -23.77 4.55 1.51
C VAL A 579 -24.22 4.44 0.06
N PHE A 580 -23.28 4.38 -0.88
CA PHE A 580 -23.63 4.14 -2.27
C PHE A 580 -24.10 2.70 -2.49
N ALA A 581 -25.34 2.56 -2.95
CA ALA A 581 -25.95 1.29 -3.34
C ALA A 581 -26.35 1.36 -4.83
N LEU A 582 -26.44 0.20 -5.47
CA LEU A 582 -26.89 0.06 -6.85
C LEU A 582 -28.30 -0.54 -6.88
N ARG A 583 -29.12 -0.11 -7.83
CA ARG A 583 -30.41 -0.73 -8.15
C ARG A 583 -30.58 -0.78 -9.66
N GLN A 584 -31.14 -1.86 -10.19
CA GLN A 584 -31.50 -1.91 -11.59
C GLN A 584 -32.72 -1.04 -11.88
N LEU A 585 -32.67 -0.31 -13.00
CA LEU A 585 -33.80 0.42 -13.55
C LEU A 585 -34.58 -0.47 -14.52
N ASP A 586 -35.90 -0.26 -14.57
CA ASP A 586 -36.80 -1.00 -15.47
C ASP A 586 -36.56 -0.66 -16.95
N GLU A 587 -36.02 0.53 -17.23
CA GLU A 587 -35.74 1.01 -18.58
C GLU A 587 -34.28 0.79 -18.94
N ALA A 588 -34.05 0.10 -20.07
CA ALA A 588 -32.73 -0.01 -20.69
C ALA A 588 -32.27 1.32 -21.28
N ASP A 589 -30.96 1.48 -21.49
CA ASP A 589 -30.42 2.66 -22.16
C ASP A 589 -30.80 2.73 -23.65
N GLU A 590 -30.45 3.82 -24.34
CA GLU A 590 -30.72 4.00 -25.78
C GLU A 590 -30.11 2.91 -26.68
N ALA A 591 -29.15 2.14 -26.16
CA ALA A 591 -28.50 1.01 -26.84
C ALA A 591 -29.05 -0.36 -26.38
N GLY A 592 -30.06 -0.39 -25.50
CA GLY A 592 -30.70 -1.61 -25.01
C GLY A 592 -29.96 -2.31 -23.86
N ASN A 593 -28.98 -1.67 -23.22
CA ASN A 593 -28.25 -2.23 -22.08
C ASN A 593 -29.04 -2.06 -20.78
N ALA A 594 -28.88 -3.00 -19.84
CA ALA A 594 -29.39 -2.87 -18.48
C ALA A 594 -28.71 -1.68 -17.76
N VAL A 595 -29.49 -0.90 -17.02
CA VAL A 595 -29.00 0.31 -16.33
C VAL A 595 -29.06 0.12 -14.83
N LEU A 596 -27.90 0.20 -14.16
CA LEU A 596 -27.81 0.30 -12.71
C LEU A 596 -27.75 1.77 -12.28
N GLU A 597 -28.67 2.21 -11.44
CA GLU A 597 -28.61 3.53 -10.84
C GLU A 597 -27.94 3.48 -9.46
N ARG A 598 -26.91 4.30 -9.26
CA ARG A 598 -26.30 4.53 -7.95
C ARG A 598 -27.11 5.54 -7.14
N TYR A 599 -27.56 5.13 -5.96
CA TYR A 599 -28.34 5.95 -5.03
C TYR A 599 -27.75 5.89 -3.60
N ASN A 600 -28.21 6.79 -2.71
CA ASN A 600 -27.84 6.76 -1.30
C ASN A 600 -28.72 5.75 -0.54
N GLY A 601 -28.14 4.63 -0.14
CA GLY A 601 -28.75 3.56 0.66
C GLY A 601 -28.81 3.84 2.17
N SER A 602 -29.25 2.84 2.96
CA SER A 602 -29.60 3.03 4.37
C SER A 602 -28.41 3.28 5.32
N GLY A 603 -27.19 3.06 4.84
CA GLY A 603 -25.94 3.15 5.60
C GLY A 603 -25.52 1.81 6.21
N ALA A 604 -24.33 1.75 6.80
CA ALA A 604 -23.78 0.53 7.38
C ALA A 604 -23.07 0.79 8.71
N ARG A 605 -22.87 -0.27 9.49
CA ARG A 605 -22.08 -0.27 10.73
C ARG A 605 -21.15 -1.46 10.73
N VAL A 606 -19.88 -1.17 11.01
CA VAL A 606 -18.83 -2.18 11.09
C VAL A 606 -18.10 -2.02 12.40
N MET A 607 -17.93 -3.13 13.14
CA MET A 607 -17.28 -3.12 14.45
C MET A 607 -16.57 -4.44 14.73
N GLY A 608 -15.52 -4.39 15.53
CA GLY A 608 -14.74 -5.58 15.82
C GLY A 608 -13.56 -5.35 16.73
N LEU A 609 -12.76 -6.42 16.86
CA LEU A 609 -11.52 -6.50 17.59
C LEU A 609 -10.43 -7.04 16.66
N ASN A 610 -9.31 -6.34 16.60
CA ASN A 610 -8.05 -6.79 16.03
C ASN A 610 -7.13 -7.18 17.19
N ILE A 611 -6.58 -8.39 17.17
CA ILE A 611 -5.63 -8.88 18.17
C ILE A 611 -4.39 -9.35 17.41
N GLU A 612 -3.22 -8.85 17.78
CA GLU A 612 -1.93 -9.25 17.18
C GLU A 612 -0.96 -9.58 18.30
N ALA A 613 -0.34 -10.75 18.21
CA ALA A 613 0.68 -11.21 19.14
C ALA A 613 1.98 -11.44 18.39
N LYS A 614 3.09 -10.96 18.95
CA LYS A 614 4.44 -11.15 18.40
C LYS A 614 5.35 -11.68 19.50
N ALA A 615 6.20 -12.63 19.15
CA ALA A 615 7.18 -13.21 20.06
C ALA A 615 8.51 -13.39 19.33
N PHE A 616 9.57 -12.87 19.95
CA PHE A 616 10.93 -12.96 19.46
C PHE A 616 11.75 -13.69 20.51
N PHE A 617 12.14 -14.93 20.19
CA PHE A 617 12.78 -15.83 21.15
C PHE A 617 14.32 -15.64 21.18
N SER A 618 14.90 -15.18 20.06
CA SER A 618 16.26 -14.67 19.91
C SER A 618 16.40 -14.02 18.51
N SER A 619 17.60 -13.61 18.11
CA SER A 619 17.94 -13.30 16.70
C SER A 619 17.58 -14.40 15.68
N HIS A 620 17.35 -15.65 16.10
CA HIS A 620 17.17 -16.79 15.21
C HIS A 620 15.73 -17.26 15.03
N PHE A 621 14.79 -16.79 15.85
CA PHE A 621 13.40 -17.20 15.72
C PHE A 621 12.45 -16.09 16.13
N ASP A 622 11.63 -15.69 15.17
CA ASP A 622 10.48 -14.84 15.39
C ASP A 622 9.19 -15.54 14.98
N MET A 623 8.11 -15.13 15.65
CA MET A 623 6.77 -15.44 15.22
C MET A 623 5.84 -14.28 15.51
N GLN A 624 4.88 -14.08 14.62
CA GLN A 624 3.79 -13.16 14.82
C GLN A 624 2.51 -13.78 14.27
N GLY A 625 1.38 -13.42 14.87
CA GLY A 625 0.08 -13.81 14.37
C GLY A 625 -0.96 -12.80 14.79
N GLY A 626 -1.97 -12.64 13.95
CA GLY A 626 -3.07 -11.73 14.22
C GLY A 626 -4.40 -12.37 13.87
N ILE A 627 -5.43 -11.99 14.61
CA ILE A 627 -6.80 -12.39 14.39
C ILE A 627 -7.71 -11.17 14.45
N THR A 628 -8.66 -11.13 13.53
CA THR A 628 -9.70 -10.12 13.43
C THR A 628 -11.03 -10.77 13.69
N LEU A 629 -11.77 -10.26 14.66
CA LEU A 629 -13.14 -10.63 14.96
C LEU A 629 -14.01 -9.43 14.63
N GLN A 630 -14.92 -9.55 13.67
CA GLN A 630 -15.70 -8.41 13.21
C GLN A 630 -17.15 -8.75 12.93
N ARG A 631 -17.97 -7.71 12.80
CA ARG A 631 -19.34 -7.79 12.32
C ARG A 631 -19.66 -6.56 11.47
N SER A 632 -19.98 -6.82 10.21
CA SER A 632 -20.32 -5.79 9.21
C SER A 632 -21.79 -5.94 8.80
N ARG A 633 -22.59 -4.88 8.98
CA ARG A 633 -24.03 -4.92 8.72
C ARG A 633 -24.56 -3.61 8.17
N TYR A 634 -25.47 -3.70 7.22
CA TYR A 634 -26.31 -2.58 6.81
C TYR A 634 -27.26 -2.17 7.96
N LYS A 635 -27.67 -0.89 7.96
CA LYS A 635 -28.59 -0.35 8.97
C LYS A 635 -29.99 -0.95 8.78
N GLN A 636 -30.45 -1.01 7.54
CA GLN A 636 -31.61 -1.78 7.09
C GLN A 636 -31.16 -2.94 6.19
N PRO A 637 -31.95 -4.02 6.07
CA PRO A 637 -31.70 -5.03 5.03
C PRO A 637 -31.70 -4.34 3.66
N GLU A 638 -30.69 -4.63 2.84
CA GLU A 638 -30.56 -4.10 1.48
C GLU A 638 -30.97 -5.19 0.49
N GLN A 639 -31.79 -4.81 -0.49
CA GLN A 639 -32.10 -5.69 -1.62
C GLN A 639 -30.87 -5.73 -2.53
N TRP A 640 -30.43 -6.94 -2.88
CA TRP A 640 -29.19 -7.16 -3.63
C TRP A 640 -29.38 -7.95 -4.93
N SER A 641 -30.56 -8.55 -5.12
CA SER A 641 -30.99 -9.24 -6.32
C SER A 641 -32.19 -8.50 -6.91
N ASP A 642 -32.27 -8.47 -8.24
CA ASP A 642 -33.40 -7.89 -8.96
C ASP A 642 -34.66 -8.74 -8.83
N ASN A 643 -34.53 -10.00 -8.40
CA ASN A 643 -35.66 -10.83 -8.02
C ASN A 643 -36.17 -10.41 -6.62
N PRO A 644 -37.37 -9.82 -6.51
CA PRO A 644 -37.92 -9.38 -5.22
C PRO A 644 -38.27 -10.54 -4.28
N GLU A 645 -38.31 -11.79 -4.77
CA GLU A 645 -38.51 -12.98 -3.94
C GLU A 645 -37.24 -13.37 -3.17
N VAL A 646 -36.07 -12.90 -3.62
CA VAL A 646 -34.80 -13.13 -2.95
C VAL A 646 -34.72 -12.21 -1.73
N ALA A 647 -34.47 -12.81 -0.56
CA ALA A 647 -34.48 -12.09 0.69
C ALA A 647 -33.38 -11.00 0.74
N ALA A 648 -33.80 -9.79 1.09
CA ALA A 648 -32.87 -8.70 1.40
C ALA A 648 -31.94 -9.08 2.55
N GLU A 649 -30.66 -8.71 2.42
CA GLU A 649 -29.62 -9.11 3.37
C GLU A 649 -29.19 -7.94 4.24
N LYS A 650 -29.03 -8.24 5.54
CA LYS A 650 -28.50 -7.25 6.50
C LYS A 650 -27.00 -7.41 6.73
N LYS A 651 -26.47 -8.62 6.55
CA LYS A 651 -25.04 -8.87 6.64
C LYS A 651 -24.39 -8.44 5.33
N MET A 652 -23.26 -7.75 5.41
CA MET A 652 -22.53 -7.37 4.21
C MET A 652 -21.90 -8.62 3.60
N PHE A 653 -22.02 -8.79 2.28
CA PHE A 653 -21.36 -9.89 1.56
C PHE A 653 -19.84 -9.78 1.68
N ARG A 654 -19.13 -10.90 1.54
CA ARG A 654 -17.66 -11.00 1.59
C ARG A 654 -17.06 -10.43 2.90
N THR A 655 -17.84 -10.43 3.98
CA THR A 655 -17.39 -10.04 5.33
C THR A 655 -17.41 -11.24 6.29
N PRO A 656 -16.30 -12.00 6.39
CA PRO A 656 -16.20 -13.05 7.39
C PRO A 656 -16.18 -12.43 8.78
N ASP A 657 -16.76 -13.14 9.76
CA ASP A 657 -16.79 -12.67 11.15
C ASP A 657 -15.44 -12.92 11.86
N ILE A 658 -14.60 -13.80 11.28
CA ILE A 658 -13.28 -14.17 11.80
C ILE A 658 -12.31 -14.41 10.65
N TYR A 659 -11.13 -13.81 10.73
CA TYR A 659 -10.00 -14.09 9.83
C TYR A 659 -8.68 -13.71 10.50
N GLY A 660 -7.56 -14.20 10.00
CA GLY A 660 -6.27 -13.93 10.61
C GLY A 660 -5.10 -14.45 9.80
N TYR A 661 -3.90 -14.22 10.32
CA TYR A 661 -2.65 -14.64 9.70
C TYR A 661 -1.65 -15.09 10.76
N PHE A 662 -0.62 -15.78 10.32
CA PHE A 662 0.59 -16.00 11.10
C PHE A 662 1.82 -16.03 10.21
N THR A 663 2.96 -15.64 10.77
CA THR A 663 4.28 -15.80 10.16
C THR A 663 5.26 -16.25 11.22
N ALA A 664 6.12 -17.18 10.89
CA ALA A 664 7.18 -17.70 11.74
C ALA A 664 8.46 -17.78 10.91
N ASN A 665 9.51 -17.08 11.32
CA ASN A 665 10.78 -17.05 10.62
C ASN A 665 11.89 -17.62 11.50
N TRP A 666 12.59 -18.62 10.98
CA TRP A 666 13.71 -19.29 11.62
C TRP A 666 15.00 -19.07 10.83
N GLU A 667 16.02 -18.55 11.49
CA GLU A 667 17.41 -18.64 11.04
C GLU A 667 18.04 -19.91 11.63
N ILE A 668 17.85 -21.04 10.94
CA ILE A 668 18.32 -22.36 11.39
C ILE A 668 19.85 -22.37 11.53
N THR A 669 20.55 -21.72 10.58
CA THR A 669 21.99 -21.43 10.64
C THR A 669 22.25 -20.07 10.00
N HIS A 670 23.47 -19.54 10.11
CA HIS A 670 23.85 -18.29 9.42
C HIS A 670 23.62 -18.29 7.89
N SER A 671 23.54 -19.46 7.26
CA SER A 671 23.29 -19.60 5.82
C SER A 671 21.93 -20.19 5.48
N LEU A 672 21.20 -20.77 6.43
CA LEU A 672 19.93 -21.47 6.17
C LEU A 672 18.79 -20.83 6.94
N LYS A 673 17.80 -20.33 6.21
CA LYS A 673 16.59 -19.71 6.74
C LYS A 673 15.35 -20.51 6.34
N ALA A 674 14.34 -20.52 7.19
CA ALA A 674 13.03 -21.08 6.92
C ALA A 674 11.95 -20.07 7.32
N SER A 675 10.93 -19.91 6.47
CA SER A 675 9.78 -19.05 6.73
C SER A 675 8.52 -19.88 6.56
N LEU A 676 7.67 -19.90 7.57
CA LEU A 676 6.34 -20.48 7.55
C LEU A 676 5.32 -19.35 7.68
N THR A 677 4.42 -19.23 6.73
CA THR A 677 3.40 -18.18 6.68
C THR A 677 2.04 -18.81 6.46
N GLY A 678 0.96 -18.13 6.82
CA GLY A 678 -0.37 -18.62 6.50
C GLY A 678 -1.47 -17.64 6.87
N THR A 679 -2.62 -17.83 6.24
CA THR A 679 -3.83 -17.04 6.43
C THR A 679 -5.01 -17.96 6.66
N GLY A 680 -5.95 -17.51 7.50
CA GLY A 680 -7.17 -18.24 7.81
C GLY A 680 -8.37 -17.33 7.63
N THR A 681 -9.38 -17.79 6.90
CA THR A 681 -10.62 -17.04 6.64
C THR A 681 -11.81 -17.91 7.03
N GLY A 682 -12.62 -17.42 7.98
CA GLY A 682 -13.86 -18.08 8.37
C GLY A 682 -14.96 -17.97 7.31
N PRO A 683 -16.11 -18.61 7.53
CA PRO A 683 -17.19 -18.62 6.57
C PRO A 683 -17.83 -17.23 6.44
N MET A 684 -18.18 -16.86 5.22
CA MET A 684 -18.84 -15.59 4.90
C MET A 684 -20.04 -15.81 3.99
N LEU A 685 -20.88 -14.79 3.85
CA LEU A 685 -21.92 -14.79 2.82
C LEU A 685 -21.33 -14.23 1.53
N VAL A 686 -21.58 -14.88 0.41
CA VAL A 686 -21.25 -14.41 -0.94
C VAL A 686 -22.52 -14.46 -1.78
N GLN A 687 -22.59 -13.58 -2.78
CA GLN A 687 -23.65 -13.60 -3.77
C GLN A 687 -23.31 -14.69 -4.79
N HIS A 688 -24.30 -15.49 -5.16
CA HIS A 688 -24.24 -16.43 -6.27
C HIS A 688 -25.41 -16.10 -7.18
N LEU A 689 -25.13 -15.38 -8.26
CA LEU A 689 -26.14 -14.91 -9.20
C LEU A 689 -26.56 -16.04 -10.13
N ALA A 690 -27.79 -15.96 -10.64
CA ALA A 690 -28.32 -16.93 -11.58
C ALA A 690 -27.39 -17.06 -12.81
N GLY A 691 -27.05 -18.29 -13.16
CA GLY A 691 -26.01 -18.60 -14.13
C GLY A 691 -25.86 -20.11 -14.30
N SER A 692 -24.65 -20.57 -14.59
CA SER A 692 -24.38 -22.01 -14.77
C SER A 692 -24.34 -22.80 -13.47
N GLY A 693 -24.03 -22.16 -12.33
CA GLY A 693 -24.01 -22.82 -11.01
C GLY A 693 -25.36 -22.87 -10.30
N THR A 694 -26.28 -21.95 -10.59
CA THR A 694 -27.61 -21.88 -9.95
C THR A 694 -28.65 -21.24 -10.87
N ASP A 695 -29.90 -21.73 -10.82
CA ASP A 695 -31.02 -21.18 -11.61
C ASP A 695 -31.61 -19.90 -11.00
N VAL A 696 -31.26 -19.58 -9.75
CA VAL A 696 -31.79 -18.43 -8.99
C VAL A 696 -30.67 -17.77 -8.20
N ASP A 697 -30.81 -16.48 -7.90
CA ASP A 697 -29.86 -15.78 -7.05
C ASP A 697 -29.90 -16.32 -5.62
N LEU A 698 -28.75 -16.69 -5.07
CA LEU A 698 -28.59 -17.27 -3.75
C LEU A 698 -27.56 -16.49 -2.92
N ALA A 699 -27.88 -16.26 -1.64
CA ALA A 699 -26.89 -15.86 -0.65
C ALA A 699 -26.22 -17.12 -0.09
N VAL A 700 -25.06 -17.48 -0.64
CA VAL A 700 -24.36 -18.72 -0.28
C VAL A 700 -23.42 -18.46 0.90
N ARG A 701 -23.39 -19.39 1.85
CA ARG A 701 -22.42 -19.36 2.95
C ARG A 701 -21.20 -20.21 2.58
N THR A 702 -20.05 -19.56 2.43
CA THR A 702 -18.79 -20.21 2.04
C THR A 702 -18.28 -21.16 3.12
N GLU A 703 -17.39 -22.06 2.72
CA GLU A 703 -16.54 -22.81 3.64
C GLU A 703 -15.48 -21.91 4.32
N SER A 704 -14.74 -22.48 5.27
CA SER A 704 -13.58 -21.82 5.87
C SER A 704 -12.30 -22.25 5.15
N PHE A 705 -11.40 -21.32 4.95
CA PHE A 705 -10.13 -21.54 4.25
C PHE A 705 -8.95 -21.36 5.20
N PHE A 706 -7.93 -22.20 5.03
CA PHE A 706 -6.68 -22.10 5.74
C PHE A 706 -5.53 -22.40 4.79
N ASP A 707 -4.84 -21.33 4.38
CA ASP A 707 -3.63 -21.38 3.59
C ASP A 707 -2.41 -21.39 4.51
N ALA A 708 -1.44 -22.26 4.21
CA ALA A 708 -0.11 -22.17 4.81
C ALA A 708 0.96 -22.42 3.76
N SER A 709 2.06 -21.68 3.86
CA SER A 709 3.14 -21.65 2.90
C SER A 709 4.49 -21.80 3.62
N LEU A 710 5.39 -22.62 3.09
CA LEU A 710 6.71 -22.90 3.66
C LEU A 710 7.79 -22.60 2.63
N LYS A 711 8.80 -21.83 3.02
CA LYS A 711 9.93 -21.44 2.18
C LYS A 711 11.25 -21.67 2.92
N PHE A 712 12.20 -22.30 2.25
CA PHE A 712 13.59 -22.40 2.68
C PHE A 712 14.46 -21.52 1.80
N THR A 713 15.45 -20.85 2.39
CA THR A 713 16.45 -20.07 1.66
C THR A 713 17.84 -20.42 2.18
N TYR A 714 18.77 -20.74 1.27
CA TYR A 714 20.16 -21.02 1.57
C TYR A 714 21.08 -19.98 0.89
N THR A 715 21.92 -19.32 1.67
CA THR A 715 22.86 -18.29 1.22
C THR A 715 24.26 -18.86 1.05
N PHE A 716 24.74 -18.87 -0.20
CA PHE A 716 26.12 -19.15 -0.58
C PHE A 716 26.91 -17.84 -0.64
N ARG A 717 27.95 -17.71 0.20
CA ARG A 717 28.91 -16.59 0.13
C ARG A 717 29.94 -16.90 -0.97
N LEU A 718 29.81 -16.28 -2.14
CA LEU A 718 30.72 -16.51 -3.27
C LEU A 718 32.02 -15.72 -3.12
N TYR A 719 31.90 -14.45 -2.69
CA TYR A 719 33.01 -13.54 -2.39
C TYR A 719 32.65 -12.68 -1.17
N ASN A 720 33.59 -11.90 -0.63
CA ASN A 720 33.37 -11.02 0.53
C ASN A 720 32.18 -10.05 0.39
N ARG A 721 31.78 -9.73 -0.84
CA ARG A 721 30.66 -8.82 -1.15
C ARG A 721 29.60 -9.44 -2.05
N VAL A 722 29.67 -10.73 -2.37
CA VAL A 722 28.74 -11.34 -3.34
C VAL A 722 28.08 -12.56 -2.73
N ASN A 723 26.76 -12.49 -2.56
CA ASN A 723 25.93 -13.56 -2.02
C ASN A 723 25.00 -14.11 -3.09
N LEU A 724 24.91 -15.44 -3.16
CA LEU A 724 23.92 -16.17 -3.96
C LEU A 724 22.94 -16.84 -3.01
N ASP A 725 21.69 -16.40 -3.01
CA ASP A 725 20.60 -17.03 -2.28
C ASP A 725 19.85 -17.98 -3.20
N VAL A 726 19.66 -19.21 -2.76
CA VAL A 726 18.82 -20.22 -3.42
C VAL A 726 17.64 -20.50 -2.50
N SER A 727 16.42 -20.39 -3.01
CA SER A 727 15.20 -20.64 -2.26
C SER A 727 14.32 -21.69 -2.92
N ALA A 728 13.62 -22.46 -2.09
CA ALA A 728 12.63 -23.44 -2.53
C ALA A 728 11.48 -23.45 -1.51
N GLY A 729 10.26 -23.61 -1.98
CA GLY A 729 9.10 -23.60 -1.10
C GLY A 729 7.85 -24.20 -1.72
N VAL A 730 6.83 -24.37 -0.89
CA VAL A 730 5.48 -24.77 -1.28
C VAL A 730 4.53 -23.73 -0.71
N SER A 731 3.76 -23.08 -1.57
CA SER A 731 2.66 -22.21 -1.17
C SER A 731 1.36 -23.00 -1.15
N ASN A 732 0.44 -22.64 -0.25
CA ASN A 732 -0.83 -23.34 -0.06
C ASN A 732 -0.65 -24.86 0.10
N ILE A 733 0.11 -25.28 1.10
CA ILE A 733 0.50 -26.69 1.36
C ILE A 733 -0.73 -27.61 1.44
N PHE A 734 -1.83 -27.11 2.01
CA PHE A 734 -3.08 -27.85 2.18
C PHE A 734 -3.97 -27.86 0.94
N ASN A 735 -3.60 -27.14 -0.12
CA ASN A 735 -4.43 -26.93 -1.31
C ASN A 735 -5.83 -26.41 -0.92
N SER A 736 -5.88 -25.45 0.00
CA SER A 736 -7.10 -24.76 0.39
C SER A 736 -7.49 -23.84 -0.77
N TYR A 737 -8.35 -24.34 -1.65
CA TYR A 737 -8.83 -23.66 -2.85
C TYR A 737 -10.31 -23.99 -3.03
N GLN A 738 -11.07 -23.07 -3.63
CA GLN A 738 -12.50 -23.28 -3.89
C GLN A 738 -12.67 -24.48 -4.83
N ASN A 739 -13.76 -25.25 -4.66
CA ASN A 739 -14.01 -26.48 -5.42
C ASN A 739 -15.36 -26.50 -6.14
N ASP A 740 -16.16 -25.44 -5.98
CA ASP A 740 -17.50 -25.25 -6.54
C ASP A 740 -17.54 -24.04 -7.47
N PHE A 741 -16.50 -23.87 -8.30
CA PHE A 741 -16.50 -22.83 -9.33
C PHE A 741 -17.66 -23.03 -10.31
N ASP A 742 -18.23 -21.92 -10.76
CA ASP A 742 -19.19 -21.94 -11.85
C ASP A 742 -18.47 -22.25 -13.17
N ARG A 743 -19.14 -23.02 -14.02
CA ARG A 743 -18.57 -23.59 -15.25
C ARG A 743 -19.16 -23.03 -16.52
N GLY A 744 -18.39 -23.01 -17.58
CA GLY A 744 -18.87 -22.68 -18.92
C GLY A 744 -19.21 -21.20 -19.11
N PRO A 745 -19.87 -20.86 -20.24
CA PRO A 745 -20.03 -19.48 -20.69
C PRO A 745 -21.10 -18.67 -19.94
N LEU A 746 -21.87 -19.29 -19.04
CA LEU A 746 -22.88 -18.61 -18.22
C LEU A 746 -22.45 -18.52 -16.74
N ARG A 747 -21.16 -18.70 -16.46
CA ARG A 747 -20.63 -18.69 -15.09
C ARG A 747 -20.80 -17.32 -14.42
N ASP A 748 -21.19 -17.33 -13.15
CA ASP A 748 -21.09 -16.12 -12.32
C ASP A 748 -19.62 -15.86 -11.98
N SER A 749 -19.00 -14.94 -12.73
CA SER A 749 -17.61 -14.55 -12.52
C SER A 749 -17.34 -13.95 -11.13
N GLY A 750 -18.37 -13.44 -10.45
CA GLY A 750 -18.29 -12.91 -9.09
C GLY A 750 -18.32 -13.99 -8.00
N TYR A 751 -18.75 -15.21 -8.33
CA TYR A 751 -18.81 -16.37 -7.42
C TYR A 751 -17.43 -17.04 -7.22
N MET A 752 -16.44 -16.22 -6.87
CA MET A 752 -15.09 -16.64 -6.49
C MET A 752 -14.79 -16.22 -5.05
N TYR A 753 -14.21 -17.11 -4.27
CA TYR A 753 -13.83 -16.86 -2.89
C TYR A 753 -12.67 -17.77 -2.43
N GLY A 754 -12.07 -17.45 -1.29
CA GLY A 754 -10.94 -18.20 -0.74
C GLY A 754 -9.56 -17.75 -1.29
N PRO A 755 -8.50 -18.57 -1.10
CA PRO A 755 -7.15 -18.23 -1.55
C PRO A 755 -7.04 -18.05 -3.07
N MET A 756 -6.26 -17.06 -3.50
CA MET A 756 -6.15 -16.67 -4.91
C MET A 756 -5.50 -17.73 -5.82
N LEU A 757 -4.65 -18.58 -5.25
CA LEU A 757 -3.95 -19.64 -5.98
C LEU A 757 -4.12 -20.97 -5.26
N PRO A 758 -4.19 -22.09 -6.00
CA PRO A 758 -4.11 -23.42 -5.41
C PRO A 758 -2.70 -23.68 -4.87
N ARG A 759 -2.41 -24.93 -4.45
CA ARG A 759 -1.06 -25.33 -4.08
C ARG A 759 -0.05 -25.02 -5.19
N CYS A 760 1.04 -24.34 -4.81
CA CYS A 760 2.11 -24.00 -5.73
C CYS A 760 3.47 -24.50 -5.23
N ILE A 761 4.38 -24.80 -6.16
CA ILE A 761 5.78 -25.15 -5.86
C ILE A 761 6.68 -24.03 -6.39
N ASN A 762 7.51 -23.47 -5.53
CA ASN A 762 8.30 -22.27 -5.82
C ASN A 762 9.78 -22.58 -5.76
N PHE A 763 10.55 -22.06 -6.71
CA PHE A 763 12.01 -22.06 -6.72
C PHE A 763 12.50 -20.66 -7.04
N GLY A 764 13.53 -20.20 -6.35
CA GLY A 764 14.09 -18.88 -6.59
C GLY A 764 15.60 -18.82 -6.44
N VAL A 765 16.23 -17.95 -7.20
CA VAL A 765 17.65 -17.62 -7.09
C VAL A 765 17.78 -16.11 -7.03
N SER A 766 18.64 -15.59 -6.15
CA SER A 766 19.03 -14.19 -6.17
C SER A 766 20.52 -14.01 -5.96
N LEU A 767 21.12 -13.09 -6.73
CA LEU A 767 22.50 -12.67 -6.61
C LEU A 767 22.53 -11.22 -6.15
N GLY A 768 23.22 -10.93 -5.05
CA GLY A 768 23.33 -9.58 -4.49
C GLY A 768 24.78 -9.16 -4.23
N ILE A 769 25.05 -7.86 -4.39
CA ILE A 769 26.30 -7.15 -4.05
C ILE A 769 26.03 -5.87 -3.26
#